data_AF-A0AAE0F7H0-F1
#
_entry.id   AF-A0AAE0F7H0-F1
#
_cell.length_a   1.000
_cell.length_b   1.000
_cell.length_c   1.000
_cell.angle_alpha   90.00
_cell.angle_beta   90.00
_cell.angle_gamma   90.00
#
_symmetry.space_group_name_H-M   'P 1'
#
loop_
_entity.id
_entity.type
_entity.pdbx_description
1 polymer ?
#
loop_
_entity_poly.entity_id
_entity_poly.type
_entity_poly.pdbx_seq_one_letter_code
_entity_poly.pdbx_strand_id
1 'polypeptide(L)'
;MDALFQQTFAALLRSKGSEAFVFPRIVNTVLASGTSLADLSKDVPFQQLLALFTSAGLQPRPGFNSGTGAVTITLSSTSAVQFADCEPPQQILLVMLALSPAQHTLETLYQKHASVATRSDALRDVNEGHAGQADTTDSLANYCLELFRRQTSVSIVSRELNARLRALKITVAPDRTTKRCGDGTAYSYSPRYTELLPATSTSVGQSTFEAQRDAMIDTAITNMWAYIEGQRYMPSATLREDLGGRLKSYLRSGVKDLSARFCPRGVAPAFYLQGTPGVGKTEFVRVFHGALERLLRATLDPDMRVKLVKVPLNAITVENLHSISQAPPLIRSSTPLPSFSCGLANRSLSIHSVGRRISICDRQIRIKSEMHTHTASCTFALPTPLLREVRGISDMSIERILEQTLTKGHLVVLHLEECPDDSKLQAGLIQVINKMINVLGQRYPEFAGNVLVMITSNHRPAEETCRHTMPIAVELPSEEQRQGWSASVIHDAVKDHLARVSGGEMALREIEWVTPVLACADMRRQQKWTCTLLFHLQAYLSRESTRSKRPLAPELEPRENGGHHEGGGHHEEGGSQGRSAQSVRLIFEVSESSLEVALEIGDHRSVPLRLHYDAEAVLCLRDAPADCCGDDRGFTFGAPWPLEDYPAVTREDYERMHTVVEMFRENFLQPVVVTLVGSRQGRNQYADLLYRLALAAIGAQKLITTTLSLLKEEDNCQIVGGVSDIHGGLFKFIDKINNPNVSSFEGGQISYGLVQVDVNEVGQLMLRELTESGASATHRL
;
A
#
# COMPACT_ATOMS: atom_id res chain seq x y z
N MET A 1 -15.66 -30.63 -28.58
CA MET A 1 -15.09 -29.87 -27.45
C MET A 1 -15.94 -28.65 -27.15
N ASP A 2 -16.23 -27.75 -28.10
CA ASP A 2 -17.08 -26.57 -27.86
C ASP A 2 -18.51 -26.88 -27.41
N ALA A 3 -19.20 -27.85 -27.99
CA ALA A 3 -20.54 -28.23 -27.54
C ALA A 3 -20.57 -28.82 -26.12
N LEU A 4 -19.52 -29.58 -25.76
CA LEU A 4 -19.37 -30.19 -24.44
C LEU A 4 -19.01 -29.14 -23.39
N PHE A 5 -18.12 -28.20 -23.74
CA PHE A 5 -17.84 -27.02 -22.93
C PHE A 5 -19.11 -26.23 -22.68
N GLN A 6 -19.90 -25.95 -23.72
CA GLN A 6 -21.17 -25.24 -23.56
C GLN A 6 -22.15 -25.97 -22.64
N GLN A 7 -22.19 -27.30 -22.64
CA GLN A 7 -23.10 -28.06 -21.77
C GLN A 7 -22.66 -28.04 -20.30
N THR A 8 -21.38 -28.31 -20.00
CA THR A 8 -20.81 -28.26 -18.64
C THR A 8 -20.81 -26.83 -18.08
N PHE A 9 -20.41 -25.87 -18.91
CA PHE A 9 -20.37 -24.45 -18.57
C PHE A 9 -21.77 -23.85 -18.42
N ALA A 10 -22.74 -24.22 -19.25
CA ALA A 10 -24.14 -23.82 -19.07
C ALA A 10 -24.76 -24.45 -17.82
N ALA A 11 -24.34 -25.65 -17.39
CA ALA A 11 -24.76 -26.20 -16.10
C ALA A 11 -24.17 -25.40 -14.91
N LEU A 12 -22.88 -25.05 -14.98
CA LEU A 12 -22.20 -24.18 -14.00
C LEU A 12 -22.79 -22.77 -13.96
N LEU A 13 -23.05 -22.14 -15.10
CA LEU A 13 -23.69 -20.82 -15.20
C LEU A 13 -25.15 -20.86 -14.72
N ARG A 14 -25.91 -21.92 -15.03
CA ARG A 14 -27.25 -22.12 -14.46
C ARG A 14 -27.22 -22.24 -12.94
N SER A 15 -26.16 -22.84 -12.38
CA SER A 15 -25.98 -22.95 -10.92
C SER A 15 -25.57 -21.63 -10.24
N LYS A 16 -25.02 -20.64 -10.97
CA LYS A 16 -24.72 -19.31 -10.40
C LYS A 16 -25.99 -18.57 -9.92
N GLY A 17 -27.16 -18.92 -10.45
CA GLY A 17 -28.44 -18.25 -10.13
C GLY A 17 -29.56 -19.15 -9.64
N SER A 18 -29.30 -20.44 -9.40
CA SER A 18 -30.32 -21.45 -9.04
C SER A 18 -29.91 -22.22 -7.79
N GLU A 19 -30.86 -22.47 -6.86
CA GLU A 19 -30.69 -23.35 -5.70
C GLU A 19 -30.50 -24.84 -6.07
N ALA A 20 -30.36 -25.18 -7.36
CA ALA A 20 -30.09 -26.54 -7.80
C ALA A 20 -28.74 -27.03 -7.25
N PHE A 21 -28.80 -27.86 -6.21
CA PHE A 21 -27.64 -28.55 -5.65
C PHE A 21 -27.03 -29.48 -6.70
N VAL A 22 -25.78 -29.22 -7.06
CA VAL A 22 -24.97 -30.07 -7.94
C VAL A 22 -24.37 -31.23 -7.14
N PHE A 23 -24.01 -30.96 -5.89
CA PHE A 23 -23.47 -31.91 -4.93
C PHE A 23 -24.50 -32.24 -3.84
N PRO A 24 -24.58 -33.51 -3.38
CA PRO A 24 -25.39 -33.84 -2.22
C PRO A 24 -24.87 -33.10 -0.97
N ARG A 25 -25.79 -32.65 -0.12
CA ARG A 25 -25.44 -31.98 1.14
C ARG A 25 -24.87 -33.01 2.12
N ILE A 26 -23.60 -32.85 2.47
CA ILE A 26 -22.90 -33.72 3.42
C ILE A 26 -23.03 -33.09 4.82
N VAL A 27 -23.92 -33.61 5.66
CA VAL A 27 -24.14 -33.07 7.02
C VAL A 27 -22.96 -33.46 7.91
N ASN A 28 -22.25 -32.44 8.39
CA ASN A 28 -20.85 -32.56 8.78
C ASN A 28 -20.61 -32.81 10.29
N THR A 29 -21.50 -33.55 10.96
CA THR A 29 -21.41 -33.77 12.41
C THR A 29 -20.27 -34.71 12.81
N VAL A 30 -19.75 -35.53 11.88
CA VAL A 30 -18.79 -36.62 12.19
C VAL A 30 -17.35 -36.32 11.78
N LEU A 31 -17.06 -35.53 10.72
CA LEU A 31 -15.67 -35.08 10.46
C LEU A 31 -15.11 -34.23 11.63
N ALA A 32 -15.98 -33.70 12.48
CA ALA A 32 -15.61 -32.98 13.71
C ALA A 32 -15.45 -33.88 14.95
N SER A 33 -15.92 -35.13 14.93
CA SER A 33 -16.03 -36.00 16.12
C SER A 33 -15.50 -37.43 15.96
N GLY A 34 -15.18 -37.86 14.75
CA GLY A 34 -14.67 -39.21 14.47
C GLY A 34 -13.31 -39.47 15.13
N THR A 35 -13.23 -40.55 15.91
CA THR A 35 -12.01 -40.98 16.60
C THR A 35 -11.20 -42.01 15.80
N SER A 36 -11.80 -42.65 14.80
CA SER A 36 -11.14 -43.68 13.99
C SER A 36 -11.64 -43.73 12.55
N LEU A 37 -10.83 -44.33 11.67
CA LEU A 37 -11.21 -44.62 10.28
C LEU A 37 -12.41 -45.58 10.20
N ALA A 38 -12.55 -46.50 11.16
CA ALA A 38 -13.66 -47.44 11.20
C ALA A 38 -15.00 -46.72 11.44
N ASP A 39 -15.00 -45.70 12.31
CA ASP A 39 -16.19 -44.89 12.58
C ASP A 39 -16.55 -44.04 11.36
N LEU A 40 -15.55 -43.41 10.74
CA LEU A 40 -15.71 -42.67 9.48
C LEU A 40 -16.27 -43.57 8.36
N SER A 41 -15.82 -44.81 8.24
CA SER A 41 -16.30 -45.73 7.21
C SER A 41 -17.76 -46.14 7.38
N LYS A 42 -18.36 -45.97 8.56
CA LYS A 42 -19.79 -46.25 8.80
C LYS A 42 -20.66 -45.01 8.61
N ASP A 43 -20.04 -43.83 8.49
CA ASP A 43 -20.73 -42.56 8.38
C ASP A 43 -21.33 -42.38 6.98
N VAL A 44 -22.65 -42.15 6.91
CA VAL A 44 -23.38 -42.01 5.65
C VAL A 44 -22.90 -40.79 4.85
N PRO A 45 -22.76 -39.58 5.44
CA PRO A 45 -22.17 -38.42 4.75
C PRO A 45 -20.77 -38.71 4.16
N PHE A 46 -19.89 -39.38 4.91
CA PHE A 46 -18.57 -39.75 4.40
C PHE A 46 -18.65 -40.77 3.25
N GLN A 47 -19.53 -41.78 3.34
CA GLN A 47 -19.76 -42.73 2.25
C GLN A 47 -20.34 -42.04 1.00
N GLN A 48 -21.20 -41.04 1.16
CA GLN A 48 -21.67 -40.21 0.04
C GLN A 48 -20.54 -39.42 -0.61
N LEU A 49 -19.61 -38.89 0.18
CA LEU A 49 -18.41 -38.23 -0.34
C LEU A 49 -17.54 -39.20 -1.15
N LEU A 50 -17.30 -40.41 -0.65
CA LEU A 50 -16.55 -41.43 -1.39
C LEU A 50 -17.28 -41.87 -2.66
N ALA A 51 -18.61 -42.06 -2.60
CA ALA A 51 -19.42 -42.39 -3.76
C ALA A 51 -19.36 -41.31 -4.86
N LEU A 52 -19.29 -40.03 -4.46
CA LEU A 52 -19.10 -38.91 -5.39
C LEU A 52 -17.81 -39.08 -6.21
N PHE A 53 -16.67 -39.34 -5.56
CA PHE A 53 -15.39 -39.57 -6.22
C PHE A 53 -15.41 -40.82 -7.10
N THR A 54 -16.01 -41.91 -6.60
CA THR A 54 -16.17 -43.17 -7.34
C THR A 54 -17.00 -42.97 -8.61
N SER A 55 -18.07 -42.17 -8.55
CA SER A 55 -18.91 -41.88 -9.71
C SER A 55 -18.13 -41.10 -10.78
N ALA A 56 -17.17 -40.27 -10.40
CA ALA A 56 -16.27 -39.56 -11.31
C ALA A 56 -15.14 -40.44 -11.87
N GLY A 57 -15.18 -41.77 -11.64
CA GLY A 57 -14.17 -42.71 -12.13
C GLY A 57 -12.86 -42.71 -11.35
N LEU A 58 -12.84 -42.09 -10.16
CA LEU A 58 -11.70 -42.12 -9.25
C LEU A 58 -11.86 -43.28 -8.26
N GLN A 59 -10.76 -43.86 -7.80
CA GLN A 59 -10.79 -44.84 -6.72
C GLN A 59 -10.37 -44.20 -5.41
N PRO A 60 -11.32 -43.70 -4.59
CA PRO A 60 -10.99 -43.07 -3.32
C PRO A 60 -10.62 -44.11 -2.28
N ARG A 61 -9.47 -43.92 -1.64
CA ARG A 61 -9.01 -44.69 -0.48
C ARG A 61 -8.94 -43.76 0.73
N PRO A 62 -9.86 -43.87 1.69
CA PRO A 62 -9.87 -43.01 2.85
C PRO A 62 -8.72 -43.37 3.80
N GLY A 63 -8.15 -42.36 4.44
CA GLY A 63 -7.14 -42.47 5.48
C GLY A 63 -7.42 -41.44 6.57
N PHE A 64 -7.07 -41.75 7.80
CA PHE A 64 -7.32 -40.89 8.96
C PHE A 64 -6.02 -40.69 9.73
N ASN A 65 -5.65 -39.44 9.99
CA ASN A 65 -4.53 -39.14 10.86
C ASN A 65 -5.04 -38.95 12.30
N SER A 66 -4.82 -39.96 13.15
CA SER A 66 -5.24 -39.92 14.55
C SER A 66 -4.59 -38.82 15.38
N GLY A 67 -3.43 -38.30 14.95
CA GLY A 67 -2.74 -37.20 15.62
C GLY A 67 -3.32 -35.82 15.32
N THR A 68 -3.86 -35.61 14.11
CA THR A 68 -4.40 -34.31 13.68
C THR A 68 -5.92 -34.30 13.52
N GLY A 69 -6.57 -35.46 13.56
CA GLY A 69 -8.00 -35.62 13.24
C GLY A 69 -8.32 -35.37 11.76
N ALA A 70 -7.30 -35.19 10.91
CA ALA A 70 -7.49 -34.87 9.50
C ALA A 70 -7.88 -36.12 8.71
N VAL A 71 -8.91 -35.97 7.86
CA VAL A 71 -9.34 -37.01 6.93
C VAL A 71 -8.63 -36.79 5.60
N THR A 72 -7.92 -37.82 5.15
CA THR A 72 -7.24 -37.85 3.86
C THR A 72 -7.94 -38.81 2.92
N ILE A 73 -8.03 -38.48 1.64
CA ILE A 73 -8.59 -39.35 0.61
C ILE A 73 -7.55 -39.44 -0.51
N THR A 74 -7.08 -40.67 -0.78
CA THR A 74 -6.17 -40.94 -1.89
C THR A 74 -6.97 -41.39 -3.10
N LEU A 75 -6.95 -40.61 -4.16
CA LEU A 75 -7.70 -40.79 -5.39
C LEU A 75 -6.76 -41.37 -6.46
N SER A 76 -6.94 -42.65 -6.80
CA SER A 76 -6.19 -43.27 -7.91
C SER A 76 -7.03 -43.26 -9.18
N SER A 77 -6.43 -42.98 -10.33
CA SER A 77 -7.13 -43.10 -11.62
C SER A 77 -7.00 -44.55 -12.12
N THR A 78 -8.11 -45.17 -12.53
CA THR A 78 -8.12 -46.57 -13.00
C THR A 78 -8.36 -46.76 -14.47
N SER A 79 -8.69 -45.70 -15.20
CA SER A 79 -8.91 -45.72 -16.64
C SER A 79 -9.00 -44.29 -17.16
N ALA A 80 -8.70 -44.11 -18.45
CA ALA A 80 -9.01 -42.87 -19.16
C ALA A 80 -10.53 -42.74 -19.29
N VAL A 81 -11.20 -42.34 -18.21
CA VAL A 81 -12.61 -41.97 -18.27
C VAL A 81 -12.69 -40.81 -19.25
N GLN A 82 -13.41 -41.01 -20.35
CA GLN A 82 -13.61 -39.96 -21.33
C GLN A 82 -14.45 -38.88 -20.65
N PHE A 83 -13.86 -37.70 -20.46
CA PHE A 83 -14.51 -36.55 -19.82
C PHE A 83 -15.90 -36.24 -20.43
N ALA A 84 -16.10 -36.59 -21.71
CA ALA A 84 -17.35 -36.46 -22.45
C ALA A 84 -18.50 -37.32 -21.93
N ASP A 85 -18.21 -38.49 -21.34
CA ASP A 85 -19.21 -39.44 -20.87
C ASP A 85 -19.60 -39.22 -19.40
N CYS A 86 -18.90 -38.29 -18.72
CA CYS A 86 -19.17 -37.95 -17.33
C CYS A 86 -20.41 -37.06 -17.19
N GLU A 87 -21.22 -37.32 -16.16
CA GLU A 87 -22.30 -36.43 -15.75
C GLU A 87 -21.76 -35.08 -15.23
N PRO A 88 -22.53 -33.98 -15.26
CA PRO A 88 -22.05 -32.65 -14.87
C PRO A 88 -21.39 -32.58 -13.48
N PRO A 89 -21.88 -33.23 -12.39
CA PRO A 89 -21.21 -33.22 -11.09
C PRO A 89 -19.82 -33.86 -11.12
N GLN A 90 -19.65 -34.90 -11.95
CA GLN A 90 -18.38 -35.60 -12.13
C GLN A 90 -17.39 -34.73 -12.90
N GLN A 91 -17.87 -34.05 -13.95
CA GLN A 91 -17.06 -33.08 -14.71
C GLN A 91 -16.59 -31.93 -13.82
N ILE A 92 -17.47 -31.37 -12.99
CA ILE A 92 -17.12 -30.30 -12.03
C ILE A 92 -16.09 -30.80 -11.03
N LEU A 93 -16.22 -32.02 -10.52
CA LEU A 93 -15.25 -32.62 -9.60
C LEU A 93 -13.88 -32.81 -10.25
N LEU A 94 -13.83 -33.27 -11.50
CA LEU A 94 -12.57 -33.40 -12.25
C LEU A 94 -11.92 -32.04 -12.50
N VAL A 95 -12.71 -31.01 -12.80
CA VAL A 95 -12.24 -29.62 -12.97
C VAL A 95 -11.72 -29.04 -11.65
N MET A 96 -12.47 -29.23 -10.55
CA MET A 96 -12.09 -28.83 -9.20
C MET A 96 -10.74 -29.42 -8.77
N LEU A 97 -10.45 -30.65 -9.15
CA LEU A 97 -9.19 -31.33 -8.80
C LEU A 97 -8.06 -31.11 -9.81
N ALA A 98 -8.31 -30.31 -10.85
CA ALA A 98 -7.41 -30.11 -11.99
C ALA A 98 -6.99 -31.45 -12.64
N LEU A 99 -7.96 -32.36 -12.80
CA LEU A 99 -7.80 -33.68 -13.43
C LEU A 99 -8.45 -33.74 -14.83
N SER A 100 -9.07 -32.66 -15.30
CA SER A 100 -9.66 -32.62 -16.65
C SER A 100 -8.59 -32.67 -17.73
N PRO A 101 -8.73 -33.52 -18.78
CA PRO A 101 -7.84 -33.50 -19.95
C PRO A 101 -7.84 -32.16 -20.71
N ALA A 102 -8.91 -31.38 -20.60
CA ALA A 102 -9.06 -30.08 -21.24
C ALA A 102 -8.94 -28.91 -20.24
N GLN A 103 -8.37 -29.13 -19.05
CA GLN A 103 -8.36 -28.14 -17.95
C GLN A 103 -7.94 -26.74 -18.43
N HIS A 104 -6.81 -26.63 -19.14
CA HIS A 104 -6.30 -25.35 -19.62
C HIS A 104 -7.30 -24.61 -20.55
N THR A 105 -7.94 -25.34 -21.45
CA THR A 105 -8.98 -24.79 -22.35
C THR A 105 -10.20 -24.32 -21.56
N LEU A 106 -10.66 -25.12 -20.58
CA LEU A 106 -11.81 -24.80 -19.73
C LEU A 106 -11.58 -23.51 -18.93
N GLU A 107 -10.39 -23.36 -18.35
CA GLU A 107 -9.99 -22.18 -17.59
C GLU A 107 -9.91 -20.92 -18.46
N THR A 108 -9.28 -21.04 -19.64
CA THR A 108 -9.16 -19.94 -20.60
C THR A 108 -10.54 -19.43 -21.03
N LEU A 109 -11.47 -20.35 -21.31
CA LEU A 109 -12.84 -19.98 -21.68
C LEU A 109 -13.60 -19.38 -20.49
N TYR A 110 -13.45 -19.91 -19.27
CA TYR A 110 -14.03 -19.31 -18.07
C TYR A 110 -13.57 -17.87 -17.87
N GLN A 111 -12.27 -17.58 -17.99
CA GLN A 111 -11.73 -16.23 -17.87
C GLN A 111 -12.26 -15.28 -18.97
N LYS A 112 -12.37 -15.76 -20.22
CA LYS A 112 -12.98 -14.99 -21.31
C LYS A 112 -14.45 -14.65 -21.03
N HIS A 113 -15.22 -15.57 -20.45
CA HIS A 113 -16.62 -15.32 -20.11
C HIS A 113 -16.79 -14.48 -18.84
N ALA A 114 -15.96 -14.71 -17.82
CA ALA A 114 -15.99 -13.97 -16.57
C ALA A 114 -15.70 -12.48 -16.79
N SER A 115 -14.71 -12.15 -17.64
CA SER A 115 -14.39 -10.76 -18.00
C SER A 115 -15.49 -10.02 -18.76
N VAL A 116 -16.36 -10.74 -19.47
CA VAL A 116 -17.55 -10.17 -20.14
C VAL A 116 -18.67 -9.90 -19.15
N ALA A 117 -18.89 -10.80 -18.19
CA ALA A 117 -19.92 -10.63 -17.16
C ALA A 117 -19.54 -9.54 -16.14
N THR A 118 -18.29 -9.50 -15.67
CA THR A 118 -17.82 -8.48 -14.72
C THR A 118 -17.79 -7.08 -15.32
N ARG A 119 -17.64 -6.90 -16.65
CA ARG A 119 -17.79 -5.58 -17.28
C ARG A 119 -19.20 -4.98 -17.13
N SER A 120 -20.23 -5.81 -16.96
CA SER A 120 -21.61 -5.35 -16.75
C SER A 120 -21.87 -4.92 -15.29
N ASP A 121 -21.22 -5.57 -14.32
CA ASP A 121 -21.40 -5.29 -12.89
C ASP A 121 -20.36 -4.31 -12.31
N ALA A 122 -19.13 -4.28 -12.84
CA ALA A 122 -18.09 -3.34 -12.42
C ALA A 122 -18.41 -1.88 -12.75
N LEU A 123 -19.32 -1.62 -13.69
CA LEU A 123 -19.87 -0.26 -13.93
C LEU A 123 -20.83 0.20 -12.82
N ARG A 124 -21.28 -0.68 -11.92
CA ARG A 124 -22.13 -0.35 -10.77
C ARG A 124 -21.35 -0.17 -9.46
N ASP A 125 -20.27 -0.93 -9.24
CA ASP A 125 -19.57 -0.97 -7.94
C ASP A 125 -18.42 0.05 -7.78
N VAL A 126 -18.08 0.83 -8.81
CA VAL A 126 -17.07 1.91 -8.70
C VAL A 126 -17.50 3.03 -7.72
N ASN A 127 -18.78 3.10 -7.33
CA ASN A 127 -19.30 4.14 -6.44
C ASN A 127 -19.24 3.84 -4.94
N GLU A 128 -18.88 2.62 -4.51
CA GLU A 128 -19.02 2.25 -3.09
C GLU A 128 -17.74 1.78 -2.40
N GLY A 129 -16.53 2.20 -2.81
CA GLY A 129 -15.32 2.19 -1.96
C GLY A 129 -14.87 0.86 -1.30
N HIS A 130 -15.52 -0.27 -1.61
CA HIS A 130 -15.26 -1.59 -1.03
C HIS A 130 -14.50 -2.45 -2.05
N ALA A 131 -13.29 -2.03 -2.39
CA ALA A 131 -12.34 -2.79 -3.21
C ALA A 131 -11.73 -4.00 -2.44
N GLY A 132 -12.51 -4.66 -1.58
CA GLY A 132 -12.01 -5.55 -0.54
C GLY A 132 -12.25 -7.05 -0.74
N GLN A 133 -13.11 -7.48 -1.68
CA GLN A 133 -13.54 -8.88 -1.71
C GLN A 133 -13.89 -9.48 -3.08
N ALA A 134 -13.60 -8.77 -4.18
CA ALA A 134 -13.45 -9.42 -5.48
C ALA A 134 -12.03 -10.05 -5.55
N ASP A 135 -11.87 -11.15 -6.28
CA ASP A 135 -10.57 -11.79 -6.64
C ASP A 135 -10.12 -13.04 -5.85
N THR A 136 -11.04 -13.88 -5.36
CA THR A 136 -10.70 -15.29 -5.01
C THR A 136 -11.28 -16.32 -5.99
N THR A 137 -12.00 -15.90 -7.04
CA THR A 137 -12.63 -16.78 -8.04
C THR A 137 -12.07 -16.63 -9.45
N ASP A 138 -10.78 -16.33 -9.58
CA ASP A 138 -10.13 -16.04 -10.87
C ASP A 138 -9.94 -17.28 -11.76
N SER A 139 -10.12 -18.47 -11.21
CA SER A 139 -10.12 -19.73 -11.95
C SER A 139 -11.42 -20.51 -11.76
N LEU A 140 -11.78 -21.27 -12.79
CA LEU A 140 -12.90 -22.19 -12.77
C LEU A 140 -12.69 -23.28 -11.71
N ALA A 141 -11.47 -23.79 -11.54
CA ALA A 141 -11.17 -24.75 -10.46
C ALA A 141 -11.42 -24.17 -9.06
N ASN A 142 -11.01 -22.92 -8.79
CA ASN A 142 -11.30 -22.25 -7.52
C ASN A 142 -12.80 -22.00 -7.35
N TYR A 143 -13.50 -21.63 -8.42
CA TYR A 143 -14.95 -21.52 -8.41
C TYR A 143 -15.63 -22.86 -8.07
N CYS A 144 -15.17 -23.97 -8.66
CA CYS A 144 -15.67 -25.31 -8.37
C CYS A 144 -15.35 -25.76 -6.93
N LEU A 145 -14.17 -25.42 -6.40
CA LEU A 145 -13.81 -25.66 -5.00
C LEU A 145 -14.76 -24.92 -4.06
N GLU A 146 -15.05 -23.65 -4.35
CA GLU A 146 -15.98 -22.86 -3.57
C GLU A 146 -17.42 -23.38 -3.65
N LEU A 147 -17.87 -23.77 -4.85
CA LEU A 147 -19.16 -24.39 -5.06
C LEU A 147 -19.30 -25.70 -4.26
N PHE A 148 -18.28 -26.56 -4.34
CA PHE A 148 -18.19 -27.79 -3.56
C PHE A 148 -18.26 -27.49 -2.06
N ARG A 149 -17.47 -26.51 -1.58
CA ARG A 149 -17.45 -26.08 -0.18
C ARG A 149 -18.82 -25.62 0.31
N ARG A 150 -19.50 -24.75 -0.44
CA ARG A 150 -20.82 -24.22 -0.10
C ARG A 150 -21.90 -25.30 -0.06
N GLN A 151 -21.92 -26.19 -1.05
CA GLN A 151 -22.98 -27.21 -1.15
C GLN A 151 -22.77 -28.38 -0.20
N THR A 152 -21.52 -28.79 0.05
CA THR A 152 -21.20 -29.95 0.89
C THR A 152 -20.86 -29.58 2.33
N SER A 153 -20.54 -28.32 2.64
CA SER A 153 -19.97 -27.89 3.93
C SER A 153 -18.62 -28.56 4.26
N VAL A 154 -17.94 -29.13 3.26
CA VAL A 154 -16.61 -29.75 3.36
C VAL A 154 -15.63 -28.93 2.53
N SER A 155 -14.51 -28.56 3.13
CA SER A 155 -13.39 -27.91 2.44
C SER A 155 -12.29 -28.90 2.14
N ILE A 156 -11.67 -28.79 0.96
CA ILE A 156 -10.35 -29.37 0.73
C ILE A 156 -9.34 -28.43 1.39
N VAL A 157 -8.42 -28.96 2.18
CA VAL A 157 -7.40 -28.20 2.92
C VAL A 157 -6.02 -28.38 2.30
N SER A 158 -5.75 -29.55 1.73
CA SER A 158 -4.53 -29.80 0.98
C SER A 158 -4.77 -30.72 -0.21
N ARG A 159 -3.93 -30.57 -1.23
CA ARG A 159 -3.92 -31.36 -2.47
C ARG A 159 -2.47 -31.70 -2.80
N GLU A 160 -2.16 -32.98 -2.82
CA GLU A 160 -0.80 -33.49 -3.09
C GLU A 160 -0.86 -34.51 -4.23
N LEU A 161 -0.16 -34.23 -5.32
CA LEU A 161 -0.03 -35.17 -6.43
C LEU A 161 1.15 -36.10 -6.18
N ASN A 162 0.87 -37.41 -6.04
CA ASN A 162 1.90 -38.43 -5.95
C ASN A 162 2.20 -38.97 -7.35
N ALA A 163 3.23 -38.42 -8.00
CA ALA A 163 3.65 -38.83 -9.34
C ALA A 163 4.02 -40.33 -9.41
N ARG A 164 4.63 -40.88 -8.35
CA ARG A 164 5.03 -42.29 -8.29
C ARG A 164 3.84 -43.24 -8.26
N LEU A 165 2.81 -42.90 -7.48
CA LEU A 165 1.59 -43.71 -7.36
C LEU A 165 0.53 -43.35 -8.39
N ARG A 166 0.75 -42.31 -9.21
CA ARG A 166 -0.24 -41.70 -10.10
C ARG A 166 -1.58 -41.46 -9.38
N ALA A 167 -1.47 -40.98 -8.14
CA ALA A 167 -2.60 -40.79 -7.25
C ALA A 167 -2.60 -39.37 -6.70
N LEU A 168 -3.79 -38.80 -6.52
CA LEU A 168 -3.99 -37.50 -5.90
C LEU A 168 -4.44 -37.72 -4.46
N LYS A 169 -3.66 -37.24 -3.50
CA LYS A 169 -4.05 -37.23 -2.09
C LYS A 169 -4.66 -35.88 -1.75
N ILE A 170 -5.89 -35.87 -1.24
CA ILE A 170 -6.54 -34.66 -0.72
C ILE A 170 -6.77 -34.80 0.78
N THR A 171 -6.71 -33.70 1.50
CA THR A 171 -7.13 -33.62 2.90
C THR A 171 -8.41 -32.80 2.97
N VAL A 172 -9.43 -33.31 3.65
CA VAL A 172 -10.72 -32.64 3.80
C VAL A 172 -11.00 -32.29 5.26
N ALA A 173 -11.65 -31.16 5.48
CA ALA A 173 -12.06 -30.70 6.80
C ALA A 173 -13.43 -30.00 6.75
N PRO A 174 -14.15 -29.93 7.89
CA PRO A 174 -15.33 -29.07 7.99
C PRO A 174 -15.02 -27.61 7.71
N ASP A 175 -15.91 -26.93 6.98
CA ASP A 175 -15.72 -25.50 6.66
C ASP A 175 -15.57 -24.62 7.92
N ARG A 176 -16.29 -24.96 9.01
CA ARG A 176 -16.22 -24.21 10.29
C ARG A 176 -14.93 -24.39 11.09
N THR A 177 -14.15 -25.45 10.86
CA THR A 177 -12.92 -25.73 11.64
C THR A 177 -11.66 -25.11 11.04
N THR A 178 -11.76 -24.54 9.84
CA THR A 178 -10.68 -23.81 9.12
C THR A 178 -10.08 -22.65 9.92
N LYS A 179 -10.79 -22.13 10.93
CA LYS A 179 -10.28 -21.09 11.85
C LYS A 179 -9.60 -21.61 13.12
N ARG A 180 -9.75 -22.88 13.50
CA ARG A 180 -9.27 -23.43 14.79
C ARG A 180 -8.21 -24.52 14.69
N CYS A 181 -8.11 -25.22 13.56
CA CYS A 181 -6.95 -26.07 13.29
C CYS A 181 -5.87 -25.18 12.67
N GLY A 182 -4.72 -25.05 13.34
CA GLY A 182 -3.62 -24.16 12.97
C GLY A 182 -2.93 -24.41 11.63
N ASP A 183 -3.62 -24.95 10.62
CA ASP A 183 -3.05 -25.34 9.32
C ASP A 183 -3.98 -25.21 8.09
N GLY A 184 -5.21 -24.69 8.22
CA GLY A 184 -6.20 -24.89 7.16
C GLY A 184 -7.10 -23.74 6.75
N THR A 185 -6.58 -22.72 6.05
CA THR A 185 -7.43 -22.05 5.03
C THR A 185 -7.87 -23.07 3.99
N ALA A 186 -9.05 -22.90 3.38
CA ALA A 186 -9.46 -23.77 2.29
C ALA A 186 -8.39 -23.75 1.18
N TYR A 187 -8.08 -24.92 0.63
CA TYR A 187 -7.18 -25.04 -0.51
C TYR A 187 -7.74 -24.22 -1.68
N SER A 188 -6.86 -23.46 -2.30
CA SER A 188 -7.09 -22.77 -3.57
C SER A 188 -5.89 -23.03 -4.48
N TYR A 189 -6.11 -22.91 -5.78
CA TYR A 189 -5.06 -22.90 -6.80
C TYR A 189 -4.51 -21.49 -6.98
N SER A 190 -3.21 -21.43 -7.27
CA SER A 190 -2.55 -20.18 -7.69
C SER A 190 -3.33 -19.53 -8.85
N PRO A 191 -3.37 -18.19 -8.94
CA PRO A 191 -4.01 -17.49 -10.07
C PRO A 191 -3.45 -17.90 -11.44
N ARG A 192 -2.17 -18.32 -11.48
CA ARG A 192 -1.44 -18.72 -12.68
C ARG A 192 -1.22 -20.24 -12.75
N TYR A 193 -1.95 -21.03 -11.97
CA TYR A 193 -1.73 -22.48 -11.92
C TYR A 193 -1.94 -23.18 -13.28
N THR A 194 -2.68 -22.59 -14.22
CA THR A 194 -2.83 -23.09 -15.59
C THR A 194 -1.55 -23.02 -16.40
N GLU A 195 -0.64 -22.11 -16.07
CA GLU A 195 0.70 -21.99 -16.66
C GLU A 195 1.65 -23.04 -16.06
N LEU A 196 1.38 -23.45 -14.81
CA LEU A 196 2.10 -24.52 -14.10
C LEU A 196 1.57 -25.93 -14.43
N LEU A 197 0.43 -26.04 -15.14
CA LEU A 197 -0.10 -27.30 -15.63
C LEU A 197 0.52 -27.64 -17.00
N PRO A 198 0.98 -28.87 -17.24
CA PRO A 198 1.35 -29.29 -18.59
C PRO A 198 0.11 -29.47 -19.47
N ALA A 199 0.26 -29.24 -20.78
CA ALA A 199 -0.81 -29.37 -21.77
C ALA A 199 -1.37 -30.81 -21.91
N THR A 200 -0.62 -31.82 -21.47
CA THR A 200 -1.02 -33.23 -21.47
C THR A 200 -0.95 -33.79 -20.05
N SER A 201 -2.10 -34.11 -19.47
CA SER A 201 -2.34 -34.26 -18.02
C SER A 201 -1.89 -35.59 -17.39
N THR A 202 -1.16 -36.46 -18.09
CA THR A 202 -0.94 -37.85 -17.62
C THR A 202 0.30 -38.05 -16.73
N SER A 203 1.27 -37.14 -16.74
CA SER A 203 2.32 -37.07 -15.71
C SER A 203 3.18 -35.82 -15.91
N VAL A 204 3.14 -34.89 -14.95
CA VAL A 204 4.11 -33.78 -14.92
C VAL A 204 5.45 -34.35 -14.48
N GLY A 205 6.44 -34.38 -15.37
CA GLY A 205 7.82 -34.57 -14.94
C GLY A 205 8.22 -33.42 -14.03
N GLN A 206 8.92 -33.69 -12.93
CA GLN A 206 9.37 -32.66 -11.99
C GLN A 206 10.16 -31.54 -12.71
N SER A 207 10.95 -31.90 -13.72
CA SER A 207 11.67 -30.96 -14.58
C SER A 207 10.78 -30.03 -15.39
N THR A 208 9.61 -30.50 -15.85
CA THR A 208 8.64 -29.69 -16.60
C THR A 208 7.98 -28.67 -15.68
N PHE A 209 7.58 -29.09 -14.48
CA PHE A 209 7.03 -28.18 -13.47
C PHE A 209 8.06 -27.11 -13.07
N GLU A 210 9.31 -27.51 -12.81
CA GLU A 210 10.39 -26.58 -12.46
C GLU A 210 10.63 -25.55 -13.56
N ALA A 211 10.64 -25.96 -14.84
CA ALA A 211 10.79 -25.05 -15.97
C ALA A 211 9.59 -24.09 -16.12
N GLN A 212 8.36 -24.57 -15.96
CA GLN A 212 7.15 -23.74 -16.00
C GLN A 212 7.11 -22.74 -14.84
N ARG A 213 7.46 -23.20 -13.63
CA ARG A 213 7.60 -22.35 -12.45
C ARG A 213 8.61 -21.24 -12.69
N ASP A 214 9.77 -21.58 -13.24
CA ASP A 214 10.83 -20.61 -13.47
C ASP A 214 10.42 -19.56 -14.51
N ALA A 215 9.78 -19.98 -15.62
CA ALA A 215 9.25 -19.06 -16.64
C ALA A 215 8.15 -18.13 -16.10
N MET A 216 7.24 -18.67 -15.28
CA MET A 216 6.20 -17.89 -14.60
C MET A 216 6.82 -16.85 -13.66
N ILE A 217 7.82 -17.23 -12.86
CA ILE A 217 8.52 -16.32 -11.94
C ILE A 217 9.29 -15.24 -12.70
N ASP A 218 9.94 -15.57 -13.83
CA ASP A 218 10.64 -14.60 -14.66
C ASP A 218 9.68 -13.55 -15.24
N THR A 219 8.51 -14.00 -15.71
CA THR A 219 7.43 -13.11 -16.17
C THR A 219 6.90 -12.24 -15.03
N ALA A 220 6.70 -12.82 -13.85
CA ALA A 220 6.22 -12.11 -12.67
C ALA A 220 7.19 -11.00 -12.23
N ILE A 221 8.50 -11.29 -12.17
CA ILE A 221 9.54 -10.31 -11.86
C ILE A 221 9.59 -9.19 -12.89
N THR A 222 9.44 -9.51 -14.18
CA THR A 222 9.37 -8.51 -15.26
C THR A 222 8.18 -7.57 -15.06
N ASN A 223 7.00 -8.12 -14.74
CA ASN A 223 5.81 -7.34 -14.45
C ASN A 223 5.94 -6.50 -13.18
N MET A 224 6.65 -7.00 -12.16
CA MET A 224 6.94 -6.24 -10.94
C MET A 224 7.81 -5.02 -11.24
N TRP A 225 8.86 -5.18 -12.04
CA TRP A 225 9.71 -4.06 -12.45
C TRP A 225 8.94 -3.05 -13.31
N ALA A 226 8.12 -3.51 -14.25
CA ALA A 226 7.24 -2.63 -15.03
C ALA A 226 6.25 -1.87 -14.14
N TYR A 227 5.75 -2.49 -13.07
CA TYR A 227 4.92 -1.79 -12.08
C TYR A 227 5.72 -0.75 -11.29
N ILE A 228 6.93 -1.08 -10.83
CA ILE A 228 7.82 -0.14 -10.13
C ILE A 228 8.10 1.09 -11.01
N GLU A 229 8.41 0.88 -12.29
CA GLU A 229 8.58 1.96 -13.28
C GLU A 229 7.28 2.75 -13.50
N GLY A 230 6.14 2.07 -13.56
CA GLY A 230 4.82 2.69 -13.67
C GLY A 230 4.44 3.52 -12.43
N GLN A 231 5.04 3.26 -11.26
CA GLN A 231 4.97 4.13 -10.09
C GLN A 231 5.96 5.30 -10.16
N ARG A 232 6.54 5.55 -11.34
CA ARG A 232 7.51 6.62 -11.63
C ARG A 232 8.80 6.51 -10.81
N TYR A 233 9.15 5.31 -10.32
CA TYR A 233 10.47 5.04 -9.78
C TYR A 233 11.41 4.63 -10.93
N MET A 234 12.67 5.06 -10.88
CA MET A 234 13.67 4.80 -11.93
C MET A 234 14.76 3.85 -11.41
N PRO A 235 14.56 2.53 -11.44
CA PRO A 235 15.55 1.59 -10.91
C PRO A 235 16.75 1.49 -11.85
N SER A 236 17.96 1.60 -11.29
CA SER A 236 19.22 1.37 -12.01
C SER A 236 19.33 -0.08 -12.48
N ALA A 237 20.12 -0.33 -13.51
CA ALA A 237 20.35 -1.69 -14.03
C ALA A 237 20.90 -2.62 -12.94
N THR A 238 21.88 -2.14 -12.17
CA THR A 238 22.46 -2.84 -11.01
C THR A 238 21.39 -3.25 -10.00
N LEU A 239 20.50 -2.34 -9.60
CA LEU A 239 19.42 -2.63 -8.67
C LEU A 239 18.47 -3.71 -9.21
N ARG A 240 18.14 -3.67 -10.51
CA ARG A 240 17.27 -4.66 -11.15
C ARG A 240 17.89 -6.05 -11.18
N GLU A 241 19.16 -6.12 -11.57
CA GLU A 241 19.88 -7.39 -11.74
C GLU A 241 20.13 -8.06 -10.39
N ASP A 242 20.71 -7.32 -9.44
CA ASP A 242 21.09 -7.83 -8.12
C ASP A 242 19.87 -8.25 -7.30
N LEU A 243 18.87 -7.37 -7.19
CA LEU A 243 17.66 -7.68 -6.43
C LEU A 243 16.81 -8.70 -7.17
N GLY A 244 16.66 -8.57 -8.49
CA GLY A 244 15.84 -9.46 -9.31
C GLY A 244 16.35 -10.89 -9.25
N GLY A 245 17.67 -11.12 -9.36
CA GLY A 245 18.27 -12.44 -9.28
C GLY A 245 18.00 -13.13 -7.93
N ARG A 246 18.12 -12.40 -6.82
CA ARG A 246 17.84 -12.95 -5.48
C ARG A 246 16.36 -13.17 -5.23
N LEU A 247 15.53 -12.23 -5.66
CA LEU A 247 14.09 -12.34 -5.50
C LEU A 247 13.55 -13.53 -6.31
N LYS A 248 14.09 -13.82 -7.50
CA LYS A 248 13.77 -15.05 -8.25
C LYS A 248 14.04 -16.30 -7.42
N SER A 249 15.21 -16.41 -6.81
CA SER A 249 15.56 -17.55 -5.94
C SER A 249 14.61 -17.68 -4.76
N TYR A 250 14.27 -16.55 -4.12
CA TYR A 250 13.33 -16.50 -3.01
C TYR A 250 11.93 -16.94 -3.44
N LEU A 251 11.38 -16.39 -4.52
CA LEU A 251 10.08 -16.76 -5.05
C LEU A 251 10.03 -18.24 -5.46
N ARG A 252 11.10 -18.77 -6.07
CA ARG A 252 11.21 -20.20 -6.41
C ARG A 252 11.10 -21.09 -5.18
N SER A 253 11.70 -20.68 -4.06
CA SER A 253 11.65 -21.43 -2.81
C SER A 253 10.25 -21.51 -2.20
N GLY A 254 9.37 -20.54 -2.53
CA GLY A 254 8.01 -20.47 -1.99
C GLY A 254 6.94 -21.10 -2.86
N VAL A 255 7.27 -21.53 -4.09
CA VAL A 255 6.36 -22.25 -4.98
C VAL A 255 6.72 -23.73 -4.96
N LYS A 256 5.99 -24.50 -4.15
CA LYS A 256 6.18 -25.95 -4.00
C LYS A 256 5.38 -26.74 -5.03
N ASP A 257 4.13 -26.33 -5.27
CA ASP A 257 3.16 -27.04 -6.08
C ASP A 257 2.12 -26.06 -6.68
N LEU A 258 1.00 -26.57 -7.17
CA LEU A 258 -0.07 -25.80 -7.82
C LEU A 258 -0.97 -25.04 -6.81
N SER A 259 -0.74 -25.19 -5.50
CA SER A 259 -1.53 -24.48 -4.49
C SER A 259 -1.27 -22.98 -4.54
N ALA A 260 -2.27 -22.21 -4.15
CA ALA A 260 -2.17 -20.77 -3.97
C ALA A 260 -1.49 -20.41 -2.65
N ARG A 261 -0.64 -21.28 -2.07
CA ARG A 261 0.03 -20.98 -0.79
C ARG A 261 1.50 -20.72 -1.05
N PHE A 262 1.85 -19.44 -1.05
CA PHE A 262 3.25 -19.05 -1.13
C PHE A 262 3.93 -19.24 0.24
N CYS A 263 4.82 -20.23 0.33
CA CYS A 263 5.47 -20.64 1.59
C CYS A 263 6.99 -20.80 1.35
N PRO A 264 7.75 -19.69 1.30
CA PRO A 264 9.20 -19.70 1.08
C PRO A 264 9.90 -20.50 2.17
N ARG A 265 10.79 -21.41 1.75
CA ARG A 265 11.58 -22.23 2.66
C ARG A 265 12.96 -21.62 2.90
N GLY A 266 13.38 -21.63 4.15
CA GLY A 266 14.69 -21.16 4.58
C GLY A 266 14.67 -19.73 5.09
N VAL A 267 15.86 -19.14 5.24
CA VAL A 267 16.03 -17.77 5.72
C VAL A 267 15.70 -16.82 4.58
N ALA A 268 14.74 -15.91 4.80
CA ALA A 268 14.42 -14.90 3.82
C ALA A 268 15.63 -13.99 3.55
N PRO A 269 15.80 -13.47 2.32
CA PRO A 269 16.92 -12.59 2.03
C PRO A 269 16.83 -11.27 2.79
N ALA A 270 17.99 -10.77 3.21
CA ALA A 270 18.17 -9.45 3.77
C ALA A 270 18.99 -8.59 2.79
N PHE A 271 18.50 -7.39 2.48
CA PHE A 271 19.10 -6.47 1.51
C PHE A 271 19.61 -5.22 2.23
N TYR A 272 20.83 -4.80 1.89
CA TYR A 272 21.40 -3.54 2.35
C TYR A 272 21.52 -2.58 1.17
N LEU A 273 20.56 -1.68 1.07
CA LEU A 273 20.46 -0.67 0.02
C LEU A 273 21.33 0.54 0.38
N GLN A 274 22.47 0.66 -0.29
CA GLN A 274 23.43 1.76 -0.09
C GLN A 274 23.38 2.76 -1.24
N GLY A 275 23.57 4.04 -0.96
CA GLY A 275 23.64 5.07 -2.00
C GLY A 275 23.68 6.46 -1.39
N THR A 276 24.00 7.49 -2.18
CA THR A 276 24.08 8.87 -1.66
C THR A 276 22.73 9.37 -1.12
N PRO A 277 22.72 10.41 -0.27
CA PRO A 277 21.47 11.06 0.14
C PRO A 277 20.65 11.48 -1.09
N GLY A 278 19.33 11.27 -1.05
CA GLY A 278 18.45 11.72 -2.13
C GLY A 278 18.29 10.79 -3.33
N VAL A 279 18.99 9.65 -3.41
CA VAL A 279 18.84 8.70 -4.55
C VAL A 279 17.54 7.87 -4.54
N GLY A 280 16.66 8.07 -3.55
CA GLY A 280 15.35 7.40 -3.52
C GLY A 280 15.31 6.01 -2.85
N LYS A 281 16.26 5.68 -1.96
CA LYS A 281 16.30 4.37 -1.26
C LYS A 281 15.01 4.02 -0.51
N THR A 282 14.49 4.94 0.31
CA THR A 282 13.23 4.71 1.06
C THR A 282 12.04 4.60 0.12
N GLU A 283 12.02 5.45 -0.91
CA GLU A 283 10.96 5.43 -1.92
C GLU A 283 10.95 4.11 -2.69
N PHE A 284 12.12 3.55 -2.98
CA PHE A 284 12.24 2.22 -3.54
C PHE A 284 11.58 1.16 -2.65
N VAL A 285 11.86 1.13 -1.34
CA VAL A 285 11.27 0.14 -0.43
C VAL A 285 9.74 0.27 -0.40
N ARG A 286 9.22 1.51 -0.41
CA ARG A 286 7.78 1.79 -0.47
C ARG A 286 7.14 1.23 -1.74
N VAL A 287 7.72 1.50 -2.90
CA VAL A 287 7.20 1.05 -4.20
C VAL A 287 7.38 -0.47 -4.36
N PHE A 288 8.52 -1.01 -3.92
CA PHE A 288 8.82 -2.44 -3.90
C PHE A 288 7.81 -3.23 -3.08
N HIS A 289 7.43 -2.73 -1.90
CA HIS A 289 6.40 -3.33 -1.05
C HIS A 289 5.08 -3.54 -1.81
N GLY A 290 4.56 -2.49 -2.44
CA GLY A 290 3.34 -2.56 -3.24
C GLY A 290 3.48 -3.46 -4.47
N ALA A 291 4.64 -3.41 -5.14
CA ALA A 291 4.95 -4.24 -6.30
C ALA A 291 5.00 -5.73 -5.95
N LEU A 292 5.62 -6.08 -4.82
CA LEU A 292 5.71 -7.45 -4.33
C LEU A 292 4.34 -7.99 -3.93
N GLU A 293 3.51 -7.21 -3.23
CA GLU A 293 2.15 -7.64 -2.92
C GLU A 293 1.35 -7.93 -4.19
N ARG A 294 1.40 -7.01 -5.16
CA ARG A 294 0.72 -7.19 -6.44
C ARG A 294 1.22 -8.43 -7.18
N LEU A 295 2.54 -8.65 -7.23
CA LEU A 295 3.15 -9.84 -7.85
C LEU A 295 2.60 -11.10 -7.19
N LEU A 296 2.68 -11.19 -5.86
CA LEU A 296 2.26 -12.37 -5.10
C LEU A 296 0.78 -12.65 -5.34
N ARG A 297 -0.08 -11.62 -5.24
CA ARG A 297 -1.52 -11.75 -5.43
C ARG A 297 -1.93 -12.12 -6.85
N ALA A 298 -1.28 -11.54 -7.85
CA ALA A 298 -1.63 -11.78 -9.25
C ALA A 298 -1.04 -13.08 -9.81
N THR A 299 -0.05 -13.67 -9.12
CA THR A 299 0.73 -14.78 -9.67
C THR A 299 0.70 -16.02 -8.79
N LEU A 300 0.90 -15.88 -7.48
CA LEU A 300 1.20 -16.99 -6.57
C LEU A 300 0.05 -17.28 -5.61
N ASP A 301 -0.38 -16.28 -4.85
CA ASP A 301 -1.30 -16.43 -3.72
C ASP A 301 -2.19 -15.17 -3.62
N PRO A 302 -3.48 -15.24 -4.00
CA PRO A 302 -4.37 -14.08 -4.10
C PRO A 302 -4.71 -13.45 -2.73
N ASP A 303 -4.62 -14.26 -1.67
CA ASP A 303 -4.89 -13.85 -0.30
C ASP A 303 -3.63 -13.32 0.40
N MET A 304 -2.45 -13.53 -0.19
CA MET A 304 -1.20 -12.98 0.32
C MET A 304 -1.29 -11.46 0.43
N ARG A 305 -0.85 -10.97 1.58
CA ARG A 305 -0.66 -9.55 1.84
C ARG A 305 0.79 -9.33 2.21
N VAL A 306 1.31 -8.16 1.89
CA VAL A 306 2.63 -7.76 2.32
C VAL A 306 2.47 -6.60 3.29
N LYS A 307 3.03 -6.72 4.49
CA LYS A 307 3.06 -5.60 5.44
C LYS A 307 4.44 -4.95 5.41
N LEU A 308 4.48 -3.62 5.28
CA LEU A 308 5.69 -2.85 5.49
C LEU A 308 5.76 -2.42 6.97
N VAL A 309 6.85 -2.76 7.65
CA VAL A 309 7.17 -2.33 9.02
C VAL A 309 8.42 -1.47 8.95
N LYS A 310 8.24 -0.16 9.06
CA LYS A 310 9.32 0.83 8.97
C LYS A 310 9.89 1.14 10.36
N VAL A 311 11.21 1.14 10.48
CA VAL A 311 11.95 1.47 11.71
C VAL A 311 13.01 2.52 11.38
N PRO A 312 12.76 3.82 11.68
CA PRO A 312 13.73 4.89 11.44
C PRO A 312 14.84 4.83 12.51
N LEU A 313 16.04 4.36 12.12
CA LEU A 313 17.13 4.13 13.08
C LEU A 313 17.77 5.43 13.55
N ASN A 314 17.86 6.44 12.70
CA ASN A 314 18.39 7.75 13.09
C ASN A 314 17.44 8.54 14.02
N ALA A 315 16.22 8.05 14.28
CA ALA A 315 15.34 8.60 15.31
C ALA A 315 15.68 8.08 16.72
N ILE A 316 16.52 7.04 16.80
CA ILE A 316 16.89 6.40 18.06
C ILE A 316 18.32 6.86 18.37
N THR A 317 18.55 7.40 19.57
CA THR A 317 19.89 7.84 19.97
C THR A 317 20.88 6.68 19.88
N VAL A 318 22.15 6.98 19.60
CA VAL A 318 23.21 5.96 19.48
C VAL A 318 23.35 5.18 20.77
N GLU A 319 23.19 5.84 21.93
CA GLU A 319 23.19 5.19 23.25
C GLU A 319 22.01 4.22 23.40
N ASN A 320 20.80 4.62 22.99
CA ASN A 320 19.63 3.74 23.04
C ASN A 320 19.78 2.56 22.07
N LEU A 321 20.30 2.79 20.87
CA LEU A 321 20.60 1.74 19.91
C LEU A 321 21.67 0.77 20.44
N HIS A 322 22.71 1.27 21.11
CA HIS A 322 23.69 0.42 21.78
C HIS A 322 23.05 -0.41 22.89
N SER A 323 22.20 0.20 23.73
CA SER A 323 21.50 -0.52 24.79
C SER A 323 20.60 -1.64 24.23
N ILE A 324 19.94 -1.39 23.10
CA ILE A 324 19.12 -2.38 22.39
C ILE A 324 19.99 -3.48 21.81
N SER A 325 21.13 -3.12 21.20
CA SER A 325 22.06 -4.10 20.61
C SER A 325 22.67 -5.04 21.65
N GLN A 326 22.76 -4.59 22.91
CA GLN A 326 23.32 -5.35 24.02
C GLN A 326 22.26 -6.07 24.86
N ALA A 327 20.98 -5.74 24.69
CA ALA A 327 19.90 -6.33 25.46
C ALA A 327 19.66 -7.80 25.06
N PRO A 328 19.54 -8.74 26.01
CA PRO A 328 19.02 -10.07 25.70
C PRO A 328 17.56 -9.92 25.23
N PRO A 329 17.12 -10.63 24.17
CA PRO A 329 15.73 -10.57 23.74
C PRO A 329 14.84 -11.09 24.86
N LEU A 330 13.65 -10.50 24.97
CA LEU A 330 12.62 -10.93 25.90
C LEU A 330 12.06 -12.29 25.45
N ILE A 331 12.78 -13.36 25.77
CA ILE A 331 12.32 -14.72 25.55
C ILE A 331 11.19 -14.98 26.56
N ARG A 332 9.94 -14.92 26.10
CA ARG A 332 8.85 -15.61 26.81
C ARG A 332 9.17 -17.09 26.74
N SER A 333 9.53 -17.69 27.87
CA SER A 333 9.69 -19.14 27.97
C SER A 333 8.36 -19.78 27.57
N SER A 334 8.36 -20.52 26.47
CA SER A 334 7.27 -21.39 26.04
C SER A 334 7.19 -22.62 26.94
N THR A 335 7.14 -22.45 28.26
CA THR A 335 6.66 -23.51 29.15
C THR A 335 5.17 -23.63 28.90
N PRO A 336 4.68 -24.76 28.35
CA PRO A 336 3.24 -25.00 28.31
C PRO A 336 2.74 -24.97 29.76
N LEU A 337 1.76 -24.10 30.03
CA LEU A 337 1.01 -24.20 31.28
C LEU A 337 0.51 -25.65 31.38
N PRO A 338 0.71 -26.36 32.51
CA PRO A 338 0.25 -27.72 32.66
C PRO A 338 -1.25 -27.75 32.38
N SER A 339 -1.65 -28.64 31.46
CA SER A 339 -3.05 -28.88 31.13
C SER A 339 -3.80 -29.30 32.39
N PHE A 340 -4.52 -28.37 33.00
CA PHE A 340 -5.50 -28.70 34.04
C PHE A 340 -6.72 -29.31 33.34
N SER A 341 -6.82 -30.64 33.40
CA SER A 341 -8.07 -31.34 33.12
C SER A 341 -9.09 -30.96 34.21
N CYS A 342 -9.99 -30.03 33.90
CA CYS A 342 -11.07 -29.66 34.79
C CYS A 342 -12.23 -30.66 34.60
N GLY A 343 -12.28 -31.67 35.47
CA GLY A 343 -13.48 -32.47 35.69
C GLY A 343 -14.53 -31.62 36.40
N LEU A 344 -15.76 -31.67 35.89
CA LEU A 344 -16.95 -31.02 36.44
C LEU A 344 -17.15 -31.33 37.93
N ALA A 345 -17.21 -30.31 38.79
CA ALA A 345 -18.20 -30.20 39.87
C ALA A 345 -18.17 -28.80 40.53
N ASN A 346 -19.36 -28.18 40.61
CA ASN A 346 -19.73 -26.98 41.36
C ASN A 346 -18.85 -26.64 42.58
N ARG A 347 -18.08 -25.55 42.52
CA ARG A 347 -17.82 -24.66 43.67
C ARG A 347 -17.55 -23.22 43.22
N SER A 348 -18.21 -22.28 43.88
CA SER A 348 -17.96 -20.84 43.81
C SER A 348 -16.53 -20.52 44.24
N LEU A 349 -15.86 -19.63 43.51
CA LEU A 349 -14.50 -19.18 43.80
C LEU A 349 -14.59 -17.82 44.50
N SER A 350 -14.51 -17.81 45.82
CA SER A 350 -14.38 -16.58 46.63
C SER A 350 -12.90 -16.27 46.83
N ILE A 351 -12.42 -15.21 46.17
CA ILE A 351 -11.08 -14.66 46.40
C ILE A 351 -11.18 -13.65 47.56
N HIS A 352 -10.58 -13.99 48.70
CA HIS A 352 -10.38 -13.04 49.80
C HIS A 352 -9.04 -12.32 49.57
N SER A 353 -9.10 -11.07 49.09
CA SER A 353 -8.02 -10.11 49.30
C SER A 353 -8.46 -9.12 50.37
N VAL A 354 -7.53 -8.76 51.25
CA VAL A 354 -7.74 -7.80 52.32
C VAL A 354 -8.19 -6.46 51.70
N GLY A 355 -9.45 -6.09 51.96
CA GLY A 355 -9.90 -4.70 51.91
C GLY A 355 -10.82 -4.25 50.77
N ARG A 356 -11.14 -5.05 49.73
CA ARG A 356 -12.14 -4.64 48.71
C ARG A 356 -12.96 -5.80 48.16
N ARG A 357 -14.29 -5.71 48.30
CA ARG A 357 -15.27 -6.58 47.65
C ARG A 357 -15.60 -6.03 46.27
N ILE A 358 -15.23 -6.75 45.21
CA ILE A 358 -15.73 -6.50 43.86
C ILE A 358 -16.78 -7.58 43.60
N SER A 359 -18.06 -7.22 43.45
CA SER A 359 -19.07 -8.14 42.92
C SER A 359 -19.34 -7.78 41.47
N ILE A 360 -19.18 -8.76 40.58
CA ILE A 360 -19.52 -8.65 39.17
C ILE A 360 -20.91 -9.26 39.02
N CYS A 361 -21.89 -8.43 38.70
CA CYS A 361 -23.17 -8.86 38.13
C CYS A 361 -23.40 -8.10 36.83
N ASP A 362 -24.07 -8.77 35.89
CA ASP A 362 -24.23 -8.34 34.50
C ASP A 362 -24.65 -6.87 34.33
N ARG A 363 -23.91 -6.18 33.46
CA ARG A 363 -24.20 -4.86 32.86
C ARG A 363 -24.30 -3.66 33.82
N GLN A 364 -23.18 -3.25 34.42
CA GLN A 364 -22.67 -1.86 34.53
C GLN A 364 -21.57 -1.78 35.61
N ILE A 365 -20.44 -1.14 35.30
CA ILE A 365 -19.37 -0.88 36.28
C ILE A 365 -19.51 0.55 36.80
N ARG A 366 -19.80 0.72 38.09
CA ARG A 366 -19.61 1.98 38.83
C ARG A 366 -18.60 1.74 39.95
N ILE A 367 -17.54 2.54 39.96
CA ILE A 367 -16.53 2.54 41.03
C ILE A 367 -16.80 3.76 41.90
N LYS A 368 -17.06 3.55 43.20
CA LYS A 368 -16.98 4.60 44.23
C LYS A 368 -15.66 4.48 44.97
N SER A 369 -14.97 5.59 45.14
CA SER A 369 -13.73 5.72 45.90
C SER A 369 -14.05 6.27 47.29
N GLU A 370 -13.64 5.58 48.33
CA GLU A 370 -13.45 6.17 49.65
C GLU A 370 -11.98 6.04 50.05
N MET A 371 -11.38 7.17 50.40
CA MET A 371 -10.04 7.31 50.96
C MET A 371 -10.09 6.99 52.44
N HIS A 372 -9.27 6.04 52.91
CA HIS A 372 -8.69 6.11 54.24
C HIS A 372 -7.23 5.65 54.23
N THR A 373 -6.40 6.53 54.78
CA THR A 373 -4.98 6.39 55.08
C THR A 373 -4.80 5.49 56.30
N HIS A 374 -3.97 4.45 56.19
CA HIS A 374 -3.16 3.99 57.32
C HIS A 374 -1.86 3.34 56.84
N THR A 375 -0.78 3.88 57.37
CA THR A 375 0.61 3.45 57.33
C THR A 375 0.82 2.20 58.18
N ALA A 376 1.40 1.15 57.60
CA ALA A 376 2.13 0.12 58.34
C ALA A 376 3.17 -0.53 57.42
N SER A 377 4.44 -0.41 57.81
CA SER A 377 5.60 -0.99 57.14
C SER A 377 5.72 -2.48 57.44
N CYS A 378 5.79 -3.31 56.40
CA CYS A 378 6.39 -4.64 56.47
C CYS A 378 7.43 -4.77 55.37
N THR A 379 8.69 -4.79 55.79
CA THR A 379 9.88 -5.08 55.00
C THR A 379 9.86 -6.54 54.56
N PHE A 380 9.60 -6.77 53.28
CA PHE A 380 10.02 -8.00 52.59
C PHE A 380 11.14 -7.65 51.62
N ALA A 381 12.28 -8.31 51.80
CA ALA A 381 13.42 -8.22 50.91
C ALA A 381 13.07 -8.81 49.54
N LEU A 382 12.90 -7.93 48.55
CA LEU A 382 12.89 -8.27 47.13
C LEU A 382 14.34 -8.21 46.62
N PRO A 383 14.90 -9.29 46.07
CA PRO A 383 15.98 -9.14 45.12
C PRO A 383 15.36 -8.74 43.78
N THR A 384 15.75 -7.54 43.31
CA THR A 384 15.95 -7.07 41.93
C THR A 384 15.29 -5.70 41.68
N PRO A 385 15.94 -4.59 42.06
CA PRO A 385 15.75 -3.34 41.35
C PRO A 385 16.66 -3.38 40.12
N LEU A 386 16.08 -3.30 38.91
CA LEU A 386 16.67 -2.79 37.65
C LEU A 386 15.78 -3.26 36.48
N LEU A 387 14.55 -2.73 36.44
CA LEU A 387 13.72 -2.61 35.24
C LEU A 387 13.59 -1.12 34.91
N ARG A 388 14.75 -0.47 34.82
CA ARG A 388 14.90 0.85 34.19
C ARG A 388 15.90 0.68 33.06
N GLU A 389 15.55 1.26 31.92
CA GLU A 389 16.44 1.62 30.81
C GLU A 389 16.85 0.51 29.83
N VAL A 390 15.87 0.02 29.05
CA VAL A 390 15.97 -0.02 27.58
C VAL A 390 14.55 0.14 27.02
N ARG A 391 14.22 1.31 26.47
CA ARG A 391 12.99 1.58 25.69
C ARG A 391 13.42 1.90 24.27
N GLY A 392 12.87 1.23 23.25
CA GLY A 392 13.06 1.69 21.86
C GLY A 392 12.78 0.69 20.75
N ILE A 393 13.19 -0.59 20.88
CA ILE A 393 12.97 -1.59 19.81
C ILE A 393 12.29 -2.87 20.35
N SER A 394 12.41 -3.18 21.65
CA SER A 394 11.80 -4.35 22.28
C SER A 394 10.41 -4.10 22.92
N ASP A 395 9.83 -2.91 22.79
CA ASP A 395 8.48 -2.64 23.30
C ASP A 395 7.42 -3.18 22.35
N MET A 396 7.09 -4.47 22.44
CA MET A 396 5.84 -5.14 22.03
C MET A 396 5.16 -4.77 20.68
N SER A 397 5.74 -3.96 19.80
CA SER A 397 5.10 -3.40 18.62
C SER A 397 5.72 -3.99 17.36
N ILE A 398 7.03 -3.90 17.14
CA ILE A 398 7.68 -4.48 15.94
C ILE A 398 7.52 -6.01 15.94
N GLU A 399 8.07 -6.72 16.93
CA GLU A 399 7.95 -8.19 17.02
C GLU A 399 6.49 -8.64 16.95
N ARG A 400 5.58 -7.92 17.62
CA ARG A 400 4.15 -8.24 17.61
C ARG A 400 3.49 -7.98 16.26
N ILE A 401 3.84 -6.91 15.54
CA ILE A 401 3.34 -6.64 14.19
C ILE A 401 3.87 -7.71 13.24
N LEU A 402 5.15 -8.10 13.37
CA LEU A 402 5.73 -9.23 12.63
C LEU A 402 4.93 -10.51 12.93
N GLU A 403 4.81 -10.88 14.19
CA GLU A 403 4.06 -12.07 14.65
C GLU A 403 2.59 -12.06 14.20
N GLN A 404 1.89 -10.94 14.33
CA GLN A 404 0.50 -10.79 13.89
C GLN A 404 0.34 -10.94 12.37
N THR A 405 1.37 -10.61 11.60
CA THR A 405 1.35 -10.78 10.15
C THR A 405 1.71 -12.22 9.78
N LEU A 406 2.73 -12.80 10.43
CA LEU A 406 3.16 -14.19 10.23
C LEU A 406 2.08 -15.19 10.63
N THR A 407 1.40 -14.99 11.77
CA THR A 407 0.29 -15.85 12.22
C THR A 407 -0.91 -15.87 11.26
N LYS A 408 -0.99 -14.90 10.34
CA LYS A 408 -1.98 -14.86 9.27
C LYS A 408 -1.48 -15.47 7.95
N GLY A 409 -0.24 -15.98 7.93
CA GLY A 409 0.42 -16.49 6.73
C GLY A 409 0.83 -15.43 5.72
N HIS A 410 0.90 -14.16 6.13
CA HIS A 410 1.29 -13.04 5.26
C HIS A 410 2.81 -12.80 5.28
N LEU A 411 3.28 -11.96 4.35
CA LEU A 411 4.68 -11.57 4.24
C LEU A 411 4.92 -10.21 4.91
N VAL A 412 6.09 -10.03 5.50
CA VAL A 412 6.53 -8.75 6.07
C VAL A 412 7.81 -8.28 5.39
N VAL A 413 7.85 -6.99 5.04
CA VAL A 413 9.08 -6.26 4.74
C VAL A 413 9.42 -5.43 5.99
N LEU A 414 10.46 -5.85 6.72
CA LEU A 414 11.06 -5.09 7.81
C LEU A 414 12.07 -4.10 7.24
N HIS A 415 11.73 -2.82 7.24
CA HIS A 415 12.55 -1.75 6.71
C HIS A 415 13.27 -1.00 7.83
N LEU A 416 14.60 -1.17 7.91
CA LEU A 416 15.46 -0.36 8.77
C LEU A 416 15.95 0.85 7.99
N GLU A 417 15.45 2.03 8.33
CA GLU A 417 15.75 3.26 7.60
C GLU A 417 16.91 4.03 8.23
N GLU A 418 17.78 4.57 7.39
CA GLU A 418 18.91 5.44 7.78
C GLU A 418 19.88 4.75 8.76
N CYS A 419 20.33 3.55 8.40
CA CYS A 419 21.31 2.81 9.20
C CYS A 419 22.60 3.64 9.38
N PRO A 420 23.09 3.82 10.63
CA PRO A 420 24.21 4.71 10.93
C PRO A 420 25.56 4.18 10.41
N ASP A 421 26.55 5.07 10.30
CA ASP A 421 27.91 4.73 9.84
C ASP A 421 28.71 3.85 10.82
N ASP A 422 28.31 3.82 12.10
CA ASP A 422 29.02 3.07 13.13
C ASP A 422 28.94 1.56 12.86
N SER A 423 30.06 0.99 12.44
CA SER A 423 30.21 -0.44 12.13
C SER A 423 29.82 -1.39 13.27
N LYS A 424 30.11 -1.05 14.54
CA LYS A 424 29.74 -1.88 15.69
C LYS A 424 28.24 -1.85 15.89
N LEU A 425 27.65 -0.68 15.71
CA LEU A 425 26.21 -0.52 15.83
C LEU A 425 25.46 -1.25 14.72
N GLN A 426 25.91 -1.16 13.47
CA GLN A 426 25.33 -1.96 12.38
C GLN A 426 25.38 -3.46 12.68
N ALA A 427 26.52 -3.97 13.15
CA ALA A 427 26.72 -5.37 13.54
C ALA A 427 25.79 -5.77 14.69
N GLY A 428 25.67 -4.93 15.72
CA GLY A 428 24.76 -5.17 16.84
C GLY A 428 23.29 -5.20 16.42
N LEU A 429 22.88 -4.28 15.55
CA LEU A 429 21.50 -4.23 15.04
C LEU A 429 21.14 -5.46 14.23
N ILE A 430 22.01 -5.90 13.31
CA ILE A 430 21.73 -7.09 12.50
C ILE A 430 21.69 -8.36 13.36
N GLN A 431 22.51 -8.45 14.41
CA GLN A 431 22.46 -9.57 15.36
C GLN A 431 21.14 -9.61 16.13
N VAL A 432 20.66 -8.48 16.65
CA VAL A 432 19.35 -8.41 17.34
C VAL A 432 18.22 -8.82 16.41
N ILE A 433 18.21 -8.32 15.18
CA ILE A 433 17.16 -8.61 14.20
C ILE A 433 17.19 -10.08 13.79
N ASN A 434 18.37 -10.64 13.49
CA ASN A 434 18.51 -12.05 13.18
C ASN A 434 18.05 -12.93 14.34
N LYS A 435 18.35 -12.54 15.59
CA LYS A 435 17.88 -13.26 16.76
C LYS A 435 16.36 -13.21 16.90
N MET A 436 15.75 -12.06 16.70
CA MET A 436 14.28 -11.90 16.69
C MET A 436 13.63 -12.75 15.60
N ILE A 437 14.13 -12.67 14.35
CA ILE A 437 13.63 -13.46 13.22
C ILE A 437 13.81 -14.95 13.48
N ASN A 438 14.94 -15.39 14.03
CA ASN A 438 15.17 -16.78 14.40
C ASN A 438 14.19 -17.27 15.46
N VAL A 439 13.89 -16.47 16.49
CA VAL A 439 12.88 -16.80 17.50
C VAL A 439 11.49 -16.93 16.88
N LEU A 440 11.11 -15.99 16.00
CA LEU A 440 9.84 -16.05 15.27
C LEU A 440 9.78 -17.27 14.33
N GLY A 441 10.87 -17.56 13.61
CA GLY A 441 10.97 -18.73 12.74
C GLY A 441 10.97 -20.06 13.51
N GLN A 442 11.50 -20.11 14.74
CA GLN A 442 11.36 -21.29 15.60
C GLN A 442 9.93 -21.47 16.11
N ARG A 443 9.22 -20.38 16.39
CA ARG A 443 7.82 -20.38 16.83
C ARG A 443 6.85 -20.72 15.68
N TYR A 444 7.17 -20.28 14.47
CA TYR A 444 6.37 -20.42 13.24
C TYR A 444 7.24 -20.93 12.07
N PRO A 445 7.69 -22.19 12.11
CA PRO A 445 8.64 -22.75 11.14
C PRO A 445 8.14 -22.69 9.68
N GLU A 446 6.84 -22.79 9.46
CA GLU A 446 6.19 -22.66 8.16
C GLU A 446 6.22 -21.23 7.58
N PHE A 447 6.45 -20.22 8.42
CA PHE A 447 6.53 -18.80 8.04
C PHE A 447 7.91 -18.20 8.27
N ALA A 448 8.94 -19.01 8.55
CA ALA A 448 10.30 -18.54 8.79
C ALA A 448 10.88 -17.75 7.60
N GLY A 449 10.46 -18.07 6.38
CA GLY A 449 10.83 -17.36 5.16
C GLY A 449 10.02 -16.09 4.88
N ASN A 450 9.00 -15.75 5.68
CA ASN A 450 8.05 -14.67 5.35
C ASN A 450 8.50 -13.28 5.85
N VAL A 451 9.73 -13.11 6.35
CA VAL A 451 10.26 -11.82 6.84
C VAL A 451 11.43 -11.37 5.97
N LEU A 452 11.16 -10.52 4.98
CA LEU A 452 12.18 -9.84 4.19
C LEU A 452 12.75 -8.67 4.98
N VAL A 453 14.07 -8.54 5.04
CA VAL A 453 14.73 -7.40 5.70
C VAL A 453 15.29 -6.46 4.63
N MET A 454 14.98 -5.18 4.72
CA MET A 454 15.55 -4.14 3.87
C MET A 454 16.18 -3.06 4.76
N ILE A 455 17.46 -2.80 4.58
CA ILE A 455 18.21 -1.77 5.31
C ILE A 455 18.57 -0.68 4.32
N THR A 456 18.19 0.57 4.59
CA THR A 456 18.61 1.71 3.75
C THR A 456 19.67 2.53 4.48
N SER A 457 20.76 2.88 3.80
CA SER A 457 21.81 3.70 4.39
C SER A 457 22.51 4.60 3.37
N ASN A 458 23.05 5.72 3.86
CA ASN A 458 24.00 6.55 3.11
C ASN A 458 25.44 6.05 3.24
N HIS A 459 25.67 5.09 4.13
CA HIS A 459 26.97 4.56 4.49
C HIS A 459 27.15 3.15 3.97
N ARG A 460 28.41 2.76 3.76
CA ARG A 460 28.73 1.38 3.37
C ARG A 460 28.39 0.43 4.52
N PRO A 461 27.93 -0.79 4.23
CA PRO A 461 27.74 -1.79 5.25
C PRO A 461 29.09 -2.20 5.84
N ALA A 462 29.13 -2.39 7.15
CA ALA A 462 30.24 -3.03 7.83
C ALA A 462 30.43 -4.46 7.33
N GLU A 463 31.66 -4.99 7.43
CA GLU A 463 31.99 -6.34 6.97
C GLU A 463 31.08 -7.41 7.61
N GLU A 464 30.78 -7.28 8.90
CA GLU A 464 29.87 -8.19 9.62
C GLU A 464 28.43 -8.09 9.08
N THR A 465 27.97 -6.89 8.76
CA THR A 465 26.64 -6.67 8.13
C THR A 465 26.56 -7.36 6.77
N CYS A 466 27.63 -7.33 5.98
CA CYS A 466 27.72 -8.01 4.68
C CYS A 466 27.66 -9.55 4.78
N ARG A 467 27.94 -10.14 5.95
CA ARG A 467 27.80 -11.60 6.15
C ARG A 467 26.34 -12.04 6.25
N HIS A 468 25.47 -11.12 6.62
CA HIS A 468 24.05 -11.39 6.85
C HIS A 468 23.13 -10.71 5.83
N THR A 469 23.65 -9.70 5.12
CA THR A 469 22.88 -8.90 4.18
C THR A 469 23.60 -8.83 2.84
N MET A 470 22.82 -8.67 1.77
CA MET A 470 23.37 -8.42 0.45
C MET A 470 23.46 -6.92 0.19
N PRO A 471 24.66 -6.33 0.08
CA PRO A 471 24.81 -4.94 -0.34
C PRO A 471 24.32 -4.78 -1.78
N ILE A 472 23.44 -3.81 -2.02
CA ILE A 472 22.97 -3.42 -3.34
C ILE A 472 23.14 -1.91 -3.46
N ALA A 473 23.84 -1.48 -4.51
CA ALA A 473 24.01 -0.06 -4.81
C ALA A 473 22.71 0.49 -5.43
N VAL A 474 22.18 1.53 -4.80
CA VAL A 474 21.13 2.38 -5.35
C VAL A 474 21.82 3.61 -5.92
N GLU A 475 21.83 3.67 -7.23
CA GLU A 475 22.48 4.73 -7.99
C GLU A 475 21.48 5.82 -8.34
N LEU A 476 21.99 7.04 -8.51
CA LEU A 476 21.20 8.12 -9.05
C LEU A 476 20.82 7.78 -10.51
N PRO A 477 19.56 7.96 -10.95
CA PRO A 477 19.17 7.78 -12.35
C PRO A 477 20.03 8.67 -13.25
N SER A 478 20.21 8.32 -14.53
CA SER A 478 20.95 9.18 -15.46
C SER A 478 20.27 10.54 -15.62
N GLU A 479 21.01 11.56 -16.04
CA GLU A 479 20.43 12.89 -16.26
C GLU A 479 19.25 12.86 -17.24
N GLU A 480 19.40 12.12 -18.33
CA GLU A 480 18.33 11.87 -19.31
C GLU A 480 17.09 11.22 -18.67
N GLN A 481 17.28 10.23 -17.80
CA GLN A 481 16.17 9.60 -17.07
C GLN A 481 15.47 10.59 -16.14
N ARG A 482 16.24 11.40 -15.38
CA ARG A 482 15.66 12.42 -14.49
C ARG A 482 14.87 13.48 -15.26
N GLN A 483 15.37 13.89 -16.43
CA GLN A 483 14.70 14.83 -17.32
C GLN A 483 13.41 14.22 -17.89
N GLY A 484 13.49 13.00 -18.45
CA GLY A 484 12.33 12.28 -18.97
C GLY A 484 11.25 12.07 -17.90
N TRP A 485 11.66 11.81 -16.67
CA TRP A 485 10.75 11.73 -15.52
C TRP A 485 10.04 13.05 -15.23
N SER A 486 10.77 14.16 -15.08
CA SER A 486 10.17 15.48 -14.84
C SER A 486 9.25 15.89 -15.98
N ALA A 487 9.66 15.65 -17.23
CA ALA A 487 8.86 15.89 -18.42
C ALA A 487 7.55 15.09 -18.39
N SER A 488 7.61 13.78 -18.09
CA SER A 488 6.42 12.92 -17.98
C SER A 488 5.49 13.35 -16.85
N VAL A 489 6.03 13.70 -15.68
CA VAL A 489 5.24 14.17 -14.54
C VAL A 489 4.48 15.46 -14.89
N ILE A 490 5.17 16.42 -15.51
CA ILE A 490 4.58 17.69 -15.95
C ILE A 490 3.56 17.45 -17.06
N HIS A 491 3.90 16.62 -18.05
CA HIS A 491 3.02 16.27 -19.15
C HIS A 491 1.67 15.72 -18.67
N ASP A 492 1.71 14.67 -17.85
CA ASP A 492 0.50 14.01 -17.37
C ASP A 492 -0.35 14.97 -16.54
N ALA A 493 0.29 15.72 -15.64
CA ALA A 493 -0.44 16.62 -14.77
C ALA A 493 -0.99 17.87 -15.47
N VAL A 494 -0.31 18.38 -16.50
CA VAL A 494 -0.84 19.45 -17.38
C VAL A 494 -1.99 18.92 -18.22
N LYS A 495 -1.85 17.73 -18.81
CA LYS A 495 -2.91 17.10 -19.59
C LYS A 495 -4.18 16.89 -18.77
N ASP A 496 -4.04 16.33 -17.56
CA ASP A 496 -5.16 16.14 -16.62
C ASP A 496 -5.78 17.47 -16.19
N HIS A 497 -4.95 18.50 -15.99
CA HIS A 497 -5.43 19.83 -15.64
C HIS A 497 -6.22 20.49 -16.78
N LEU A 498 -5.71 20.46 -18.01
CA LEU A 498 -6.40 20.97 -19.19
C LEU A 498 -7.74 20.24 -19.39
N ALA A 499 -7.76 18.91 -19.28
CA ALA A 499 -8.99 18.13 -19.37
C ALA A 499 -10.06 18.61 -18.36
N ARG A 500 -9.65 18.97 -17.12
CA ARG A 500 -10.55 19.49 -16.08
C ARG A 500 -11.01 20.93 -16.35
N VAL A 501 -10.11 21.84 -16.74
CA VAL A 501 -10.42 23.28 -16.85
C VAL A 501 -11.07 23.66 -18.17
N SER A 502 -10.68 23.01 -19.27
CA SER A 502 -11.22 23.28 -20.61
C SER A 502 -12.41 22.39 -20.98
N GLY A 503 -12.79 21.43 -20.13
CA GLY A 503 -13.81 20.43 -20.49
C GLY A 503 -13.45 19.60 -21.73
N GLY A 504 -12.15 19.43 -22.01
CA GLY A 504 -11.64 18.73 -23.19
C GLY A 504 -11.42 19.59 -24.45
N GLU A 505 -11.74 20.89 -24.43
CA GLU A 505 -11.53 21.79 -25.59
C GLU A 505 -10.05 22.08 -25.92
N MET A 506 -9.16 21.96 -24.94
CA MET A 506 -7.71 22.11 -25.11
C MET A 506 -7.03 20.75 -24.94
N ALA A 507 -6.15 20.40 -25.87
CA ALA A 507 -5.33 19.21 -25.79
C ALA A 507 -3.85 19.59 -25.76
N LEU A 508 -3.13 19.09 -24.75
CA LEU A 508 -1.67 19.18 -24.74
C LEU A 508 -1.13 18.37 -25.93
N ARG A 509 -0.44 19.05 -26.84
CA ARG A 509 0.15 18.43 -28.04
C ARG A 509 1.59 18.02 -27.80
N GLU A 510 2.38 18.89 -27.20
CA GLU A 510 3.83 18.68 -27.05
C GLU A 510 4.38 19.47 -25.87
N ILE A 511 5.41 18.91 -25.22
CA ILE A 511 6.31 19.60 -24.30
C ILE A 511 7.70 19.54 -24.89
N GLU A 512 8.29 20.70 -25.15
CA GLU A 512 9.65 20.85 -25.65
C GLU A 512 10.56 21.40 -24.54
N TRP A 513 11.69 20.72 -24.30
CA TRP A 513 12.74 21.17 -23.38
C TRP A 513 13.91 21.67 -24.20
N VAL A 514 14.20 22.97 -24.14
CA VAL A 514 15.29 23.60 -24.90
C VAL A 514 16.64 23.41 -24.19
N THR A 515 16.62 23.29 -22.87
CA THR A 515 17.81 23.06 -22.05
C THR A 515 17.58 21.99 -20.98
N PRO A 516 18.65 21.29 -20.55
CA PRO A 516 18.56 20.22 -19.58
C PRO A 516 17.93 20.70 -18.27
N VAL A 517 16.99 19.92 -17.75
CA VAL A 517 16.38 20.14 -16.42
C VAL A 517 17.49 20.17 -15.37
N LEU A 518 17.30 21.00 -14.34
CA LEU A 518 18.15 21.17 -13.16
C LEU A 518 19.06 19.95 -12.90
N ALA A 519 20.37 20.14 -13.05
CA ALA A 519 21.39 19.11 -12.82
C ALA A 519 21.53 18.84 -11.31
N CYS A 520 20.47 18.32 -10.70
CA CYS A 520 20.44 18.02 -9.28
C CYS A 520 20.77 16.56 -9.04
N ALA A 521 21.74 16.32 -8.16
CA ALA A 521 22.13 14.98 -7.74
C ALA A 521 21.19 14.37 -6.67
N ASP A 522 20.12 15.08 -6.29
CA ASP A 522 19.15 14.68 -5.26
C ASP A 522 17.73 14.65 -5.85
N MET A 523 17.12 13.45 -5.93
CA MET A 523 15.77 13.29 -6.47
C MET A 523 14.70 14.01 -5.65
N ARG A 524 14.94 14.30 -4.36
CA ARG A 524 14.00 15.07 -3.53
C ARG A 524 13.90 16.51 -4.00
N ARG A 525 15.05 17.12 -4.31
CA ARG A 525 15.11 18.47 -4.87
C ARG A 525 14.51 18.51 -6.28
N GLN A 526 14.81 17.51 -7.12
CA GLN A 526 14.20 17.36 -8.44
C GLN A 526 12.68 17.28 -8.36
N GLN A 527 12.16 16.47 -7.43
CA GLN A 527 10.73 16.34 -7.19
C GLN A 527 10.11 17.65 -6.70
N LYS A 528 10.73 18.31 -5.69
CA LYS A 528 10.28 19.61 -5.17
C LYS A 528 10.21 20.67 -6.27
N TRP A 529 11.24 20.74 -7.11
CA TRP A 529 11.28 21.63 -8.27
C TRP A 529 10.15 21.32 -9.26
N THR A 530 9.98 20.05 -9.62
CA THR A 530 8.96 19.60 -10.57
C THR A 530 7.55 19.91 -10.05
N CYS A 531 7.29 19.68 -8.76
CA CYS A 531 6.02 20.01 -8.11
C CYS A 531 5.76 21.52 -8.12
N THR A 532 6.76 22.34 -7.78
CA THR A 532 6.61 23.81 -7.76
C THR A 532 6.34 24.35 -9.16
N LEU A 533 7.06 23.85 -10.17
CA LEU A 533 6.83 24.19 -11.57
C LEU A 533 5.41 23.86 -12.00
N LEU A 534 4.96 22.64 -11.71
CA LEU A 534 3.63 22.17 -12.05
C LEU A 534 2.53 23.07 -11.45
N PHE A 535 2.68 23.50 -10.19
CA PHE A 535 1.76 24.43 -9.56
C PHE A 535 1.64 25.74 -10.35
N HIS A 536 2.77 26.37 -10.68
CA HIS A 536 2.78 27.62 -11.44
C HIS A 536 2.21 27.45 -12.86
N LEU A 537 2.51 26.34 -13.52
CA LEU A 537 1.94 26.00 -14.83
C LEU A 537 0.42 25.85 -14.77
N GLN A 538 -0.10 25.12 -13.79
CA GLN A 538 -1.54 24.94 -13.61
C GLN A 538 -2.24 26.28 -13.35
N ALA A 539 -1.67 27.12 -12.49
CA ALA A 539 -2.18 28.47 -12.24
C ALA A 539 -2.19 29.34 -13.51
N TYR A 540 -1.11 29.28 -14.29
CA TYR A 540 -0.98 30.00 -15.55
C TYR A 540 -2.00 29.53 -16.60
N LEU A 541 -2.11 28.22 -16.81
CA LEU A 541 -3.06 27.61 -17.75
C LEU A 541 -4.53 27.89 -17.38
N SER A 542 -4.86 27.87 -16.09
CA SER A 542 -6.22 28.23 -15.63
C SER A 542 -6.58 29.65 -16.05
N ARG A 543 -5.64 30.60 -15.94
CA ARG A 543 -5.86 32.00 -16.33
C ARG A 543 -6.02 32.14 -17.83
N GLU A 544 -5.12 31.53 -18.61
CA GLU A 544 -5.21 31.59 -20.07
C GLU A 544 -6.50 30.94 -20.61
N SER A 545 -6.95 29.84 -19.99
CA SER A 545 -8.26 29.26 -20.31
C SER A 545 -9.42 30.22 -20.05
N THR A 546 -9.39 30.98 -18.94
CA THR A 546 -10.41 32.00 -18.68
C THR A 546 -10.34 33.20 -19.63
N ARG A 547 -9.13 33.58 -20.09
CA ARG A 547 -8.94 34.64 -21.08
C ARG A 547 -9.49 34.22 -22.45
N SER A 548 -9.19 33.00 -22.89
CA SER A 548 -9.69 32.47 -24.17
C SER A 548 -11.22 32.31 -24.19
N LYS A 549 -11.85 32.14 -23.03
CA LYS A 549 -13.32 32.08 -22.91
C LYS A 549 -13.99 33.45 -22.92
N ARG A 550 -13.24 34.54 -22.72
CA ARG A 550 -13.83 35.87 -22.90
C ARG A 550 -14.08 36.05 -24.40
N PRO A 551 -15.31 36.32 -24.84
CA PRO A 551 -15.54 36.71 -26.22
C PRO A 551 -14.63 37.91 -26.47
N LEU A 552 -13.81 37.83 -27.53
CA LEU A 552 -13.14 39.02 -28.07
C LEU A 552 -14.22 40.09 -28.12
N ALA A 553 -14.06 41.13 -27.30
CA ALA A 553 -14.98 42.25 -27.33
C ALA A 553 -15.13 42.61 -28.80
N PRO A 554 -16.36 42.70 -29.35
CA PRO A 554 -16.54 42.96 -30.76
C PRO A 554 -15.65 44.16 -31.07
N GLU A 555 -14.63 43.94 -31.90
CA GLU A 555 -13.76 45.02 -32.35
C GLU A 555 -14.73 46.11 -32.76
N LEU A 556 -14.66 47.24 -32.06
CA LEU A 556 -15.50 48.40 -32.33
C LEU A 556 -15.39 48.61 -33.83
N GLU A 557 -16.43 48.20 -34.56
CA GLU A 557 -16.44 48.41 -36.00
C GLU A 557 -16.15 49.90 -36.18
N PRO A 558 -15.21 50.25 -37.08
CA PRO A 558 -15.01 51.65 -37.40
C PRO A 558 -16.40 52.20 -37.71
N ARG A 559 -16.84 53.20 -36.96
CA ARG A 559 -18.11 53.89 -37.19
C ARG A 559 -18.12 54.37 -38.64
N GLU A 560 -18.62 53.55 -39.54
CA GLU A 560 -18.95 53.97 -40.89
C GLU A 560 -20.22 54.80 -40.77
N ASN A 561 -20.03 56.10 -40.90
CA ASN A 561 -21.10 57.04 -41.15
C ASN A 561 -21.90 56.59 -42.38
N GLY A 562 -23.17 56.22 -42.14
CA GLY A 562 -24.30 56.56 -43.00
C GLY A 562 -24.36 55.89 -44.38
N GLY A 563 -25.33 54.98 -44.52
CA GLY A 563 -25.80 54.56 -45.84
C GLY A 563 -26.95 53.59 -45.74
N HIS A 564 -28.19 54.11 -45.86
CA HIS A 564 -29.40 53.32 -46.02
C HIS A 564 -29.28 52.33 -47.19
N HIS A 565 -29.58 51.04 -46.96
CA HIS A 565 -30.33 50.25 -47.92
C HIS A 565 -31.03 49.05 -47.26
N GLU A 566 -32.35 49.02 -47.42
CA GLU A 566 -33.21 47.87 -47.19
C GLU A 566 -32.98 46.81 -48.28
N GLY A 567 -33.02 45.53 -47.91
CA GLY A 567 -33.31 44.46 -48.88
C GLY A 567 -32.84 43.06 -48.50
N GLY A 568 -33.80 42.17 -48.27
CA GLY A 568 -33.74 40.77 -48.72
C GLY A 568 -33.06 39.77 -47.77
N GLY A 569 -33.86 38.85 -47.21
CA GLY A 569 -33.37 37.77 -46.36
C GLY A 569 -32.82 36.57 -47.13
N HIS A 570 -32.27 35.61 -46.39
CA HIS A 570 -32.32 34.18 -46.66
C HIS A 570 -31.92 33.43 -45.39
N HIS A 571 -32.68 32.37 -45.07
CA HIS A 571 -32.36 31.35 -44.10
C HIS A 571 -31.03 30.69 -44.46
N GLU A 572 -30.04 30.73 -43.57
CA GLU A 572 -28.88 29.83 -43.64
C GLU A 572 -28.87 28.87 -42.45
N GLU A 573 -28.68 27.61 -42.80
CA GLU A 573 -28.67 26.44 -41.94
C GLU A 573 -27.51 26.54 -40.94
N GLY A 574 -27.83 26.30 -39.66
CA GLY A 574 -26.88 26.24 -38.57
C GLY A 574 -25.93 25.04 -38.72
N GLY A 575 -24.91 25.19 -39.56
CA GLY A 575 -23.75 24.34 -39.59
C GLY A 575 -22.99 24.50 -38.27
N SER A 576 -23.10 23.51 -37.39
CA SER A 576 -22.19 23.36 -36.25
C SER A 576 -20.80 23.05 -36.80
N GLN A 577 -20.08 24.10 -37.23
CA GLN A 577 -18.66 24.00 -37.49
C GLN A 577 -18.00 23.52 -36.19
N GLY A 578 -17.59 22.26 -36.18
CA GLY A 578 -16.92 21.65 -35.05
C GLY A 578 -15.72 22.51 -34.68
N ARG A 579 -15.74 23.11 -33.50
CA ARG A 579 -14.59 23.82 -32.94
C ARG A 579 -13.44 22.82 -32.87
N SER A 580 -12.44 23.01 -33.71
CA SER A 580 -11.21 22.22 -33.65
C SER A 580 -10.58 22.42 -32.27
N ALA A 581 -10.23 21.32 -31.61
CA ALA A 581 -9.56 21.38 -30.31
C ALA A 581 -8.28 22.20 -30.44
N GLN A 582 -8.09 23.18 -29.56
CA GLN A 582 -6.89 24.00 -29.56
C GLN A 582 -5.72 23.17 -29.03
N SER A 583 -4.64 23.09 -29.82
CA SER A 583 -3.42 22.42 -29.40
C SER A 583 -2.56 23.34 -28.55
N VAL A 584 -2.13 22.84 -27.40
CA VAL A 584 -1.22 23.53 -26.49
C VAL A 584 0.20 22.96 -26.63
N ARG A 585 1.20 23.83 -26.82
CA ARG A 585 2.62 23.48 -26.78
C ARG A 585 3.32 24.29 -25.70
N LEU A 586 4.10 23.62 -24.86
CA LEU A 586 4.91 24.24 -23.80
C LEU A 586 6.38 24.14 -24.17
N ILE A 587 7.09 25.26 -24.14
CA ILE A 587 8.53 25.35 -24.43
C ILE A 587 9.23 25.82 -23.17
N PHE A 588 10.15 25.01 -22.64
CA PHE A 588 10.92 25.29 -21.43
C PHE A 588 12.35 25.70 -21.79
N GLU A 589 12.73 26.93 -21.45
CA GLU A 589 14.08 27.47 -21.58
C GLU A 589 14.67 27.71 -20.19
N VAL A 590 15.52 26.78 -19.73
CA VAL A 590 16.28 26.86 -18.46
C VAL A 590 17.60 27.61 -18.69
N SER A 591 17.82 28.67 -17.93
CA SER A 591 19.10 29.36 -17.75
C SER A 591 19.73 28.99 -16.39
N GLU A 592 20.90 29.52 -16.05
CA GLU A 592 21.57 29.27 -14.75
C GLU A 592 20.75 29.70 -13.51
N SER A 593 19.82 30.65 -13.65
CA SER A 593 19.07 31.21 -12.50
C SER A 593 17.58 31.47 -12.79
N SER A 594 17.12 31.12 -13.98
CA SER A 594 15.72 31.29 -14.37
C SER A 594 15.26 30.16 -15.28
N LEU A 595 13.96 29.94 -15.29
CA LEU A 595 13.24 29.10 -16.21
C LEU A 595 12.21 29.98 -16.91
N GLU A 596 12.31 30.11 -18.22
CA GLU A 596 11.25 30.70 -19.03
C GLU A 596 10.37 29.57 -19.57
N VAL A 597 9.05 29.72 -19.43
CA VAL A 597 8.07 28.82 -20.04
C VAL A 597 7.25 29.61 -21.04
N ALA A 598 7.43 29.33 -22.32
CA ALA A 598 6.54 29.84 -23.35
C ALA A 598 5.39 28.86 -23.58
N LEU A 599 4.17 29.38 -23.69
CA LEU A 599 2.97 28.61 -24.02
C LEU A 599 2.47 29.07 -25.39
N GLU A 600 2.34 28.13 -26.31
CA GLU A 600 1.75 28.34 -27.63
C GLU A 600 0.38 27.66 -27.68
N ILE A 601 -0.67 28.42 -28.01
CA ILE A 601 -2.04 27.91 -28.16
C ILE A 601 -2.47 28.19 -29.61
N GLY A 602 -2.51 27.14 -30.43
CA GLY A 602 -2.65 27.31 -31.88
C GLY A 602 -1.49 28.14 -32.46
N ASP A 603 -1.80 29.20 -33.22
CA ASP A 603 -0.81 30.12 -33.80
C ASP A 603 -0.43 31.28 -32.85
N HIS A 604 -1.04 31.34 -31.66
CA HIS A 604 -0.78 32.40 -30.69
C HIS A 604 0.31 31.99 -29.70
N ARG A 605 1.41 32.75 -29.67
CA ARG A 605 2.45 32.65 -28.65
C ARG A 605 2.08 33.58 -27.49
N SER A 606 1.84 33.00 -26.31
CA SER A 606 1.55 33.77 -25.10
C SER A 606 2.81 34.40 -24.50
N VAL A 607 2.61 35.34 -23.57
CA VAL A 607 3.70 35.96 -22.81
C VAL A 607 4.44 34.87 -22.01
N PRO A 608 5.78 34.75 -22.14
CA PRO A 608 6.51 33.72 -21.43
C PRO A 608 6.41 33.91 -19.91
N LEU A 609 6.14 32.81 -19.20
CA LEU A 609 6.17 32.73 -17.76
C LEU A 609 7.63 32.62 -17.31
N ARG A 610 8.16 33.66 -16.66
CA ARG A 610 9.50 33.60 -16.04
C ARG A 610 9.41 33.15 -14.59
N LEU A 611 10.12 32.09 -14.26
CA LEU A 611 10.29 31.56 -12.93
C LEU A 611 11.77 31.66 -12.56
N HIS A 612 12.08 32.21 -11.38
CA HIS A 612 13.44 32.17 -10.86
C HIS A 612 13.56 31.01 -9.88
N TYR A 613 14.71 30.35 -9.86
CA TYR A 613 14.98 29.31 -8.88
C TYR A 613 16.30 29.55 -8.16
N ASP A 614 16.37 29.12 -6.91
CA ASP A 614 17.56 29.25 -6.09
C ASP A 614 18.37 27.94 -6.04
N ALA A 615 19.44 27.94 -5.23
CA ALA A 615 20.28 26.76 -5.00
C ALA A 615 19.53 25.56 -4.38
N GLU A 616 18.36 25.80 -3.77
CA GLU A 616 17.47 24.77 -3.21
C GLU A 616 16.36 24.32 -4.18
N ALA A 617 16.37 24.85 -5.41
CA ALA A 617 15.43 24.56 -6.47
C ALA A 617 13.97 24.92 -6.15
N VAL A 618 13.75 25.93 -5.28
CA VAL A 618 12.43 26.52 -5.05
C VAL A 618 12.17 27.57 -6.14
N LEU A 619 11.13 27.35 -6.94
CA LEU A 619 10.72 28.31 -7.97
C LEU A 619 9.91 29.44 -7.34
N CYS A 620 10.28 30.68 -7.64
CA CYS A 620 9.53 31.89 -7.31
C CYS A 620 9.11 32.57 -8.61
N LEU A 621 7.84 32.99 -8.66
CA LEU A 621 7.36 33.87 -9.73
C LEU A 621 7.94 35.26 -9.54
N ARG A 622 8.67 35.75 -10.55
CA ARG A 622 9.10 37.15 -10.60
C ARG A 622 8.37 37.82 -11.76
N ASP A 623 7.88 39.03 -11.52
CA ASP A 623 7.04 39.77 -12.46
C ASP A 623 7.62 39.75 -13.88
N ALA A 624 6.78 39.43 -14.86
CA ALA A 624 7.03 39.81 -16.24
C ALA A 624 7.19 41.34 -16.29
N PRO A 625 8.09 41.89 -17.13
CA PRO A 625 8.32 43.33 -17.21
C PRO A 625 6.99 44.08 -17.40
N ALA A 626 6.78 45.12 -16.58
CA ALA A 626 5.54 45.91 -16.52
C ALA A 626 5.12 46.50 -17.88
N ASP A 627 6.05 46.58 -18.84
CA ASP A 627 5.85 47.23 -20.13
C ASP A 627 5.13 46.35 -21.19
N CYS A 628 4.86 45.06 -20.91
CA CYS A 628 4.30 44.15 -21.92
C CYS A 628 2.76 44.02 -21.92
N CYS A 629 2.05 44.64 -20.97
CA CYS A 629 0.60 44.58 -20.87
C CYS A 629 0.05 45.96 -20.53
N GLY A 630 -0.60 46.65 -21.48
CA GLY A 630 -1.26 47.95 -21.27
C GLY A 630 -2.51 47.92 -20.37
N ASP A 631 -2.62 46.89 -19.53
CA ASP A 631 -3.64 46.71 -18.50
C ASP A 631 -2.86 46.53 -17.19
N ASP A 632 -3.01 47.47 -16.24
CA ASP A 632 -2.31 47.59 -14.93
C ASP A 632 -2.47 46.37 -13.97
N ARG A 633 -2.85 45.21 -14.49
CA ARG A 633 -2.93 43.92 -13.79
C ARG A 633 -1.82 42.99 -14.23
N GLY A 634 -0.59 43.51 -14.28
CA GLY A 634 0.61 42.68 -14.26
C GLY A 634 0.56 41.67 -13.10
N PHE A 635 1.43 40.66 -13.14
CA PHE A 635 1.49 39.52 -12.21
C PHE A 635 1.78 39.90 -10.73
N THR A 636 1.40 41.10 -10.29
CA THR A 636 1.41 41.53 -8.90
C THR A 636 0.49 40.63 -8.07
N PHE A 637 1.09 39.72 -7.31
CA PHE A 637 0.45 39.21 -6.11
C PHE A 637 0.10 40.43 -5.26
N GLY A 638 -1.19 40.68 -5.09
CA GLY A 638 -1.72 41.97 -4.67
C GLY A 638 -1.17 42.47 -3.33
N ALA A 639 -0.96 43.80 -3.31
CA ALA A 639 -0.57 44.68 -2.21
C ALA A 639 0.89 44.56 -1.70
N PRO A 640 1.62 45.69 -1.57
CA PRO A 640 2.87 45.73 -0.85
C PRO A 640 2.57 45.46 0.62
N TRP A 641 2.83 44.23 1.08
CA TRP A 641 2.91 43.99 2.51
C TRP A 641 4.10 44.80 3.04
N PRO A 642 3.95 45.54 4.14
CA PRO A 642 5.04 46.32 4.70
C PRO A 642 6.08 45.36 5.26
N LEU A 643 7.04 44.95 4.41
CA LEU A 643 8.25 44.23 4.84
C LEU A 643 9.04 45.04 5.89
N GLU A 644 8.73 46.34 6.02
CA GLU A 644 9.17 47.22 7.11
C GLU A 644 8.89 46.64 8.51
N ASP A 645 7.79 45.89 8.69
CA ASP A 645 7.45 45.22 9.94
C ASP A 645 8.27 43.94 10.20
N TYR A 646 8.96 43.43 9.17
CA TYR A 646 9.71 42.17 9.17
C TYR A 646 11.15 42.36 8.67
N PRO A 647 12.00 43.08 9.41
CA PRO A 647 13.35 43.42 8.94
C PRO A 647 14.27 42.22 8.72
N ALA A 648 13.96 41.05 9.28
CA ALA A 648 14.71 39.81 9.03
C ALA A 648 14.26 39.08 7.75
N VAL A 649 13.12 39.43 7.17
CA VAL A 649 12.54 38.73 6.02
C VAL A 649 12.91 39.46 4.74
N THR A 650 13.60 38.77 3.84
CA THR A 650 13.90 39.32 2.52
C THR A 650 12.68 39.25 1.60
N ARG A 651 12.67 40.03 0.50
CA ARG A 651 11.61 39.92 -0.51
C ARG A 651 11.51 38.51 -1.10
N GLU A 652 12.64 37.86 -1.29
CA GLU A 652 12.70 36.49 -1.80
C GLU A 652 12.06 35.49 -0.81
N ASP A 653 12.35 35.63 0.48
CA ASP A 653 11.71 34.82 1.53
C ASP A 653 10.19 34.97 1.52
N TYR A 654 9.70 36.20 1.36
CA TYR A 654 8.27 36.49 1.25
C TYR A 654 7.64 35.79 0.05
N GLU A 655 8.24 35.88 -1.13
CA GLU A 655 7.76 35.24 -2.36
C GLU A 655 7.69 33.71 -2.22
N ARG A 656 8.69 33.10 -1.55
CA ARG A 656 8.72 31.66 -1.23
C ARG A 656 7.59 31.26 -0.27
N MET A 657 7.44 31.96 0.85
CA MET A 657 6.41 31.67 1.85
C MET A 657 5.01 31.84 1.28
N HIS A 658 4.79 32.90 0.49
CA HIS A 658 3.55 33.14 -0.21
C HIS A 658 3.21 31.98 -1.16
N THR A 659 4.19 31.53 -1.96
CA THR A 659 4.02 30.40 -2.89
C THR A 659 3.62 29.12 -2.15
N VAL A 660 4.26 28.82 -1.02
CA VAL A 660 3.92 27.64 -0.22
C VAL A 660 2.52 27.71 0.39
N VAL A 661 2.09 28.88 0.87
CA VAL A 661 0.73 29.07 1.37
C VAL A 661 -0.31 28.89 0.27
N GLU A 662 -0.06 29.42 -0.92
CA GLU A 662 -0.97 29.26 -2.06
C GLU A 662 -1.03 27.79 -2.53
N MET A 663 0.11 27.10 -2.60
CA MET A 663 0.16 25.66 -2.89
C MET A 663 -0.64 24.84 -1.87
N PHE A 664 -0.55 25.21 -0.59
CA PHE A 664 -1.34 24.57 0.47
C PHE A 664 -2.84 24.83 0.31
N ARG A 665 -3.24 26.09 0.03
CA ARG A 665 -4.64 26.48 -0.17
C ARG A 665 -5.29 25.74 -1.33
N GLU A 666 -4.58 25.58 -2.44
CA GLU A 666 -5.09 24.86 -3.62
C GLU A 666 -5.08 23.33 -3.45
N ASN A 667 -4.85 22.82 -2.23
CA ASN A 667 -4.67 21.40 -1.91
C ASN A 667 -3.56 20.73 -2.75
N PHE A 668 -2.59 21.50 -3.24
CA PHE A 668 -1.48 21.00 -4.06
C PHE A 668 -0.39 20.38 -3.19
N LEU A 669 -0.13 20.95 -2.01
CA LEU A 669 0.75 20.38 -0.98
C LEU A 669 -0.02 20.09 0.29
N GLN A 670 -0.14 18.81 0.68
CA GLN A 670 -0.76 18.41 1.95
C GLN A 670 -0.11 17.16 2.54
N PRO A 671 0.37 17.20 3.82
CA PRO A 671 0.58 18.39 4.65
C PRO A 671 1.84 19.18 4.25
N VAL A 672 1.88 20.48 4.58
CA VAL A 672 3.07 21.35 4.44
C VAL A 672 3.77 21.48 5.80
N VAL A 673 5.10 21.39 5.80
CA VAL A 673 5.94 21.58 6.99
C VAL A 673 7.02 22.61 6.67
N VAL A 674 7.01 23.74 7.39
CA VAL A 674 8.05 24.79 7.26
C VAL A 674 8.92 24.77 8.51
N THR A 675 10.24 24.64 8.33
CA THR A 675 11.21 24.58 9.42
C THR A 675 11.90 25.93 9.56
N LEU A 676 11.59 26.65 10.63
CA LEU A 676 12.20 27.94 10.90
C LEU A 676 13.46 27.75 11.76
N VAL A 677 14.61 28.12 11.21
CA VAL A 677 15.92 28.08 11.90
C VAL A 677 16.46 29.50 12.16
N GLY A 678 17.41 29.63 13.09
CA GLY A 678 18.05 30.90 13.42
C GLY A 678 17.59 31.52 14.74
N SER A 679 17.77 32.83 14.88
CA SER A 679 17.47 33.55 16.13
C SER A 679 15.98 33.44 16.47
N ARG A 680 15.64 33.41 17.77
CA ARG A 680 14.24 33.33 18.21
C ARG A 680 13.39 34.48 17.64
N GLN A 681 13.95 35.68 17.59
CA GLN A 681 13.27 36.86 17.03
C GLN A 681 13.00 36.67 15.52
N GLY A 682 14.00 36.21 14.76
CA GLY A 682 13.82 35.90 13.34
C GLY A 682 12.72 34.86 13.16
N ARG A 683 12.82 33.71 13.82
CA ARG A 683 11.80 32.64 13.74
C ARG A 683 10.38 33.13 14.05
N ASN A 684 10.21 34.00 15.04
CA ASN A 684 8.92 34.60 15.36
C ASN A 684 8.41 35.52 14.24
N GLN A 685 9.28 36.29 13.59
CA GLN A 685 8.93 37.13 12.45
C GLN A 685 8.48 36.29 11.24
N TYR A 686 9.22 35.22 10.91
CA TYR A 686 8.83 34.29 9.85
C TYR A 686 7.51 33.57 10.17
N ALA A 687 7.30 33.13 11.42
CA ALA A 687 6.07 32.47 11.85
C ALA A 687 4.84 33.40 11.77
N ASP A 688 4.97 34.64 12.23
CA ASP A 688 3.89 35.64 12.13
C ASP A 688 3.56 35.97 10.67
N LEU A 689 4.58 36.11 9.81
CA LEU A 689 4.36 36.33 8.38
C LEU A 689 3.61 35.15 7.73
N LEU A 690 4.02 33.89 7.99
CA LEU A 690 3.32 32.70 7.49
C LEU A 690 1.86 32.65 7.96
N TYR A 691 1.62 32.97 9.23
CA TYR A 691 0.27 33.04 9.76
C TYR A 691 -0.57 34.10 9.03
N ARG A 692 -0.03 35.30 8.78
CA ARG A 692 -0.73 36.36 8.07
C ARG A 692 -0.98 36.05 6.61
N LEU A 693 0.00 35.46 5.92
CA LEU A 693 -0.15 34.97 4.56
C LEU A 693 -1.26 33.91 4.49
N ALA A 694 -1.24 32.92 5.38
CA ALA A 694 -2.29 31.90 5.48
C ALA A 694 -3.65 32.53 5.78
N LEU A 695 -3.72 33.48 6.72
CA LEU A 695 -4.95 34.18 7.09
C LEU A 695 -5.54 34.97 5.93
N ALA A 696 -4.69 35.66 5.17
CA ALA A 696 -5.10 36.43 3.98
C ALA A 696 -5.56 35.51 2.84
N ALA A 697 -4.85 34.41 2.60
CA ALA A 697 -5.14 33.50 1.49
C ALA A 697 -6.37 32.60 1.76
N ILE A 698 -6.53 32.11 2.99
CA ILE A 698 -7.56 31.11 3.36
C ILE A 698 -8.79 31.78 3.96
N GLY A 699 -8.60 32.87 4.71
CA GLY A 699 -9.63 33.57 5.46
C GLY A 699 -9.77 33.09 6.91
N ALA A 700 -10.02 34.03 7.82
CA ALA A 700 -10.08 33.82 9.27
C ALA A 700 -11.10 32.76 9.73
N GLN A 701 -12.20 32.59 8.97
CA GLN A 701 -13.25 31.63 9.32
C GLN A 701 -12.85 30.18 9.00
N LYS A 702 -11.94 29.97 8.06
CA LYS A 702 -11.54 28.64 7.57
C LYS A 702 -10.21 28.17 8.15
N LEU A 703 -9.38 29.09 8.65
CA LEU A 703 -8.09 28.77 9.23
C LEU A 703 -8.20 28.54 10.74
N ILE A 704 -7.94 27.31 11.18
CA ILE A 704 -7.92 26.93 12.59
C ILE A 704 -6.45 26.75 12.99
N THR A 705 -6.03 27.41 14.06
CA THR A 705 -4.64 27.38 14.53
C THR A 705 -4.49 26.59 15.84
N THR A 706 -3.32 26.01 16.04
CA THR A 706 -2.88 25.52 17.36
C THR A 706 -1.38 25.73 17.53
N THR A 707 -0.93 25.92 18.77
CA THR A 707 0.48 26.13 19.10
C THR A 707 0.90 25.14 20.17
N LEU A 708 2.05 24.51 19.97
CA LEU A 708 2.61 23.47 20.84
C LEU A 708 4.07 23.79 21.19
N SER A 709 4.52 23.32 22.35
CA SER A 709 5.93 23.37 22.74
C SER A 709 6.38 21.97 23.12
N LEU A 710 7.27 21.40 22.31
CA LEU A 710 7.78 20.03 22.46
C LEU A 710 9.27 20.11 22.74
N LEU A 711 9.61 20.23 24.01
CA LEU A 711 10.98 20.41 24.47
C LEU A 711 11.47 19.24 25.33
N LYS A 712 10.56 18.39 25.81
CA LYS A 712 10.83 17.26 26.70
C LYS A 712 10.00 16.05 26.29
N GLU A 713 10.45 14.84 26.63
CA GLU A 713 9.72 13.58 26.36
C GLU A 713 8.27 13.57 26.89
N GLU A 714 8.05 14.21 28.03
CA GLU A 714 6.74 14.34 28.68
C GLU A 714 5.74 15.13 27.81
N ASP A 715 6.23 16.03 26.94
CA ASP A 715 5.40 16.82 26.03
C ASP A 715 4.71 15.96 24.96
N ASN A 716 5.06 14.67 24.83
CA ASN A 716 4.38 13.74 23.94
C ASN A 716 2.87 13.65 24.24
N CYS A 717 2.45 13.89 25.48
CA CYS A 717 1.01 13.97 25.82
C CYS A 717 0.27 15.11 25.07
N GLN A 718 0.97 16.16 24.63
CA GLN A 718 0.41 17.20 23.79
C GLN A 718 0.15 16.70 22.36
N ILE A 719 0.83 15.64 21.93
CA ILE A 719 0.62 14.98 20.64
C ILE A 719 -0.47 13.92 20.76
N VAL A 720 -0.28 12.93 21.64
CA VAL A 720 -1.15 11.75 21.76
C VAL A 720 -2.39 11.94 22.63
N GLY A 721 -2.39 12.94 23.50
CA GLY A 721 -3.39 13.11 24.57
C GLY A 721 -2.95 12.55 25.91
N GLY A 722 -3.84 12.66 26.91
CA GLY A 722 -3.62 12.01 28.20
C GLY A 722 -3.77 10.49 28.11
N VAL A 723 -3.33 9.76 29.13
CA VAL A 723 -3.41 8.28 29.20
C VAL A 723 -4.86 7.75 29.07
N SER A 724 -5.86 8.59 29.36
CA SER A 724 -7.28 8.27 29.21
C SER A 724 -7.86 8.56 27.81
N ASP A 725 -7.12 9.28 26.96
CA ASP A 725 -7.62 9.70 25.66
C ASP A 725 -7.22 8.68 24.60
N ILE A 726 -8.19 8.19 23.83
CA ILE A 726 -7.91 7.27 22.71
C ILE A 726 -7.13 8.03 21.61
N HIS A 727 -7.49 9.30 21.37
CA HIS A 727 -6.78 10.27 20.53
C HIS A 727 -6.98 11.69 21.07
N GLY A 728 -6.05 12.19 21.89
CA GLY A 728 -6.07 13.57 22.40
C GLY A 728 -5.04 14.46 21.70
N GLY A 729 -4.81 15.66 22.25
CA GLY A 729 -3.74 16.55 21.78
C GLY A 729 -3.81 16.94 20.30
N LEU A 730 -2.67 16.88 19.61
CA LEU A 730 -2.52 17.19 18.19
C LEU A 730 -3.30 16.21 17.30
N PHE A 731 -3.42 14.92 17.65
CA PHE A 731 -4.23 13.99 16.87
C PHE A 731 -5.72 14.39 16.85
N LYS A 732 -6.24 14.86 17.99
CA LYS A 732 -7.61 15.38 18.05
C LYS A 732 -7.80 16.64 17.20
N PHE A 733 -6.78 17.50 17.15
CA PHE A 733 -6.78 18.66 16.27
C PHE A 733 -6.80 18.23 14.79
N ILE A 734 -5.92 17.32 14.40
CA ILE A 734 -5.84 16.79 13.02
C ILE A 734 -7.16 16.12 12.63
N ASP A 735 -7.74 15.29 13.51
CA ASP A 735 -9.05 14.66 13.26
C ASP A 735 -10.15 15.70 13.08
N LYS A 736 -10.17 16.76 13.90
CA LYS A 736 -11.13 17.87 13.74
C LYS A 736 -11.03 18.54 12.36
N ILE A 737 -9.82 18.70 11.82
CA ILE A 737 -9.60 19.31 10.50
C ILE A 737 -9.98 18.35 9.37
N ASN A 738 -9.59 17.08 9.48
CA ASN A 738 -9.73 16.10 8.40
C ASN A 738 -11.07 15.37 8.38
N ASN A 739 -11.87 15.44 9.45
CA ASN A 739 -13.13 14.73 9.55
C ASN A 739 -14.26 15.50 8.82
N PRO A 740 -14.73 15.01 7.65
CA PRO A 740 -15.75 15.69 6.87
C PRO A 740 -17.09 15.82 7.62
N ASN A 741 -17.32 14.95 8.62
CA ASN A 741 -18.53 14.97 9.43
C ASN A 741 -18.53 16.06 10.49
N VAL A 742 -17.35 16.62 10.83
CA VAL A 742 -17.25 17.75 11.78
C VAL A 742 -17.41 19.06 11.01
N SER A 743 -16.84 19.16 9.81
CA SER A 743 -16.96 20.34 8.94
C SER A 743 -18.35 20.51 8.30
N SER A 744 -19.17 19.47 8.26
CA SER A 744 -20.51 19.52 7.66
C SER A 744 -21.58 20.20 8.53
N PHE A 745 -21.34 20.41 9.83
CA PHE A 745 -22.32 21.01 10.74
C PHE A 745 -22.49 22.54 10.61
N GLU A 746 -21.55 23.24 9.97
CA GLU A 746 -21.61 24.71 9.74
C GLU A 746 -21.49 25.08 8.25
N GLY A 747 -22.22 24.37 7.38
CA GLY A 747 -22.37 24.76 5.97
C GLY A 747 -21.32 24.18 5.00
N GLY A 748 -20.65 23.08 5.38
CA GLY A 748 -19.80 22.32 4.45
C GLY A 748 -18.54 23.04 3.98
N GLN A 749 -18.05 24.04 4.72
CA GLN A 749 -16.82 24.74 4.36
C GLN A 749 -15.59 23.89 4.71
N ILE A 750 -14.67 23.79 3.75
CA ILE A 750 -13.33 23.18 3.95
C ILE A 750 -12.58 24.00 5.00
N SER A 751 -12.14 23.33 6.07
CA SER A 751 -11.31 23.91 7.13
C SER A 751 -9.84 23.58 6.90
N TYR A 752 -8.95 24.49 7.27
CA TYR A 752 -7.50 24.34 7.17
C TYR A 752 -6.88 24.42 8.57
N GLY A 753 -5.89 23.58 8.84
CA GLY A 753 -5.15 23.57 10.10
C GLY A 753 -3.76 24.20 9.95
N LEU A 754 -3.40 25.15 10.82
CA LEU A 754 -2.04 25.64 10.97
C LEU A 754 -1.52 25.30 12.37
N VAL A 755 -0.45 24.52 12.42
CA VAL A 755 0.16 24.04 13.67
C VAL A 755 1.52 24.70 13.81
N GLN A 756 1.68 25.57 14.80
CA GLN A 756 2.99 26.14 15.15
C GLN A 756 3.59 25.31 16.28
N VAL A 757 4.80 24.78 16.10
CA VAL A 757 5.47 23.98 17.14
C VAL A 757 6.85 24.50 17.43
N ASP A 758 7.09 24.87 18.68
CA ASP A 758 8.42 25.13 19.20
C ASP A 758 9.09 23.80 19.58
N VAL A 759 10.18 23.45 18.89
CA VAL A 759 10.88 22.18 19.06
C VAL A 759 12.37 22.36 19.35
N ASN A 760 12.92 21.44 20.15
CA ASN A 760 14.34 21.09 20.16
C ASN A 760 14.56 19.75 19.45
N GLU A 761 15.73 19.13 19.59
CA GLU A 761 16.02 17.80 19.03
C GLU A 761 14.99 16.75 19.47
N VAL A 762 14.59 16.75 20.74
CA VAL A 762 13.58 15.82 21.28
C VAL A 762 12.22 16.05 20.63
N GLY A 763 11.76 17.31 20.53
CA GLY A 763 10.50 17.64 19.87
C GLY A 763 10.46 17.31 18.38
N GLN A 764 11.58 17.47 17.67
CA GLN A 764 11.70 17.06 16.28
C GLN A 764 11.52 15.56 16.11
N LEU A 765 12.11 14.76 17.01
CA LEU A 765 11.92 13.30 17.03
C LEU A 765 10.45 12.92 17.24
N MET A 766 9.74 13.61 18.15
CA MET A 766 8.32 13.36 18.39
C MET A 766 7.42 13.65 17.18
N LEU A 767 7.67 14.76 16.46
CA LEU A 767 6.86 15.15 15.30
C LEU A 767 7.20 14.36 14.03
N ARG A 768 8.29 13.61 14.04
CA ARG A 768 8.77 12.89 12.88
C ARG A 768 7.75 11.90 12.35
N GLU A 769 7.11 11.14 13.23
CA GLU A 769 6.07 10.16 12.85
C GLU A 769 4.84 10.82 12.22
N LEU A 770 4.50 12.05 12.62
CA LEU A 770 3.38 12.82 12.08
C LEU A 770 3.68 13.46 10.71
N THR A 771 4.95 13.72 10.42
CA THR A 771 5.38 14.50 9.25
C THR A 771 5.97 13.67 8.12
N GLU A 772 6.17 12.35 8.30
CA GLU A 772 6.82 11.46 7.34
C GLU A 772 5.87 10.67 6.40
N SER A 773 4.56 10.96 6.39
CA SER A 773 3.68 10.35 5.40
C SER A 773 3.89 10.93 3.99
N GLY A 774 4.58 10.16 3.13
CA GLY A 774 4.51 10.18 1.66
C GLY A 774 4.89 11.48 0.94
N ALA A 775 3.98 12.45 0.87
CA ALA A 775 4.11 13.66 0.05
C ALA A 775 4.71 14.86 0.79
N SER A 776 4.67 14.88 2.12
CA SER A 776 5.13 16.03 2.94
C SER A 776 6.66 16.11 3.08
N ALA A 777 7.35 14.96 2.99
CA ALA A 777 8.80 14.86 3.18
C ALA A 777 9.60 15.69 2.15
N THR A 778 9.02 16.00 1.00
CA THR A 778 9.67 16.70 -0.12
C THR A 778 9.58 18.23 -0.04
N HIS A 779 8.72 18.79 0.82
CA HIS A 779 8.50 20.23 0.93
C HIS A 779 8.83 20.77 2.33
N ARG A 780 9.86 20.21 2.97
CA ARG A 780 10.54 20.92 4.06
C ARG A 780 11.25 22.13 3.44
N LEU A 781 10.77 23.32 3.80
CA LEU A 781 11.52 24.56 3.67
C LEU A 781 12.35 24.75 4.94
#